data_AF-A0A6I9RKN4-F1
#
_entry.id   AF-A0A6I9RKN4-F1
#
_cell.length_a   1.000
_cell.length_b   1.000
_cell.length_c   1.000
_cell.angle_alpha   90.00
_cell.angle_beta   90.00
_cell.angle_gamma   90.00
#
_symmetry.space_group_name_H-M   'P 1'
#
loop_
_entity.id
_entity.type
_entity.pdbx_description
1 polymer ?
#
loop_
_entity_poly.entity_id
_entity_poly.type
_entity_poly.pdbx_seq_one_letter_code
_entity_poly.pdbx_strand_id
1 'polypeptide(L)'
;MNERFPLSPKMWQEWTKDEISLSEGLEAFTEIEKLYERGVQEYLSVPLWYDYINFLQESDQSVSQCSPSGISKMRNLFERALTAAGLHIVKGSKIWEAYREFEQAILLTIDDNNNEEKAKQVQRIRALFHRQLSVPLVDLRSTLMDCKSWEGEQGNVNDINSDFDGIPSNVITSHQKAIEMYNARKQYEDQLSNPDTSDTDRLQQFKNYLKFEESSGDPARVQILYERAVAEFPISSDLWLGYTSYLDRTLKVPDLLKSVYSRATRNCTWVGELWVRYLLSLERIHASEEELSAVFEQSLQCRFPSFKEYLDLFLTRVDGLRRRMSIAGAKEDELDYALIRDTFQRAVEYLSPQLVSCDDLLHLHAYWARLEANLGKDMLAARGVWENLLKKSGSLLEVWLSYIEMETAMGHINEARSIYKRCYSKRFPGTGSEDICHSWLRFEREYGTLDDLDLAVKKVTPRLQELMIFKTQQEPKKELMLSSKRESSVSTNTQKKRKISKMSSDKQPPAKRKKENAPKPAEASDVDQIRATGNANDTGAVDKGEVATLPKAAETTATNKEAVGNSKIMDSKPKFYNDQCTAFISNLSLEASEKHLQEFFSDCGGVTAVRLLRDKFTGKSRGLAYVDFSDDEHLATAIAKNKQKLLGRKLSIARSDPKQSHKRSSTGSSSKGHGQGVRFRNDRNRSVEVSEGTFEERRGNNVKLMGKNTFAAPRAVAKSHGRSIKEAKMDGETEKLKSNDEFRDMLLKK
;
A
#
# COMPACT_ATOMS: atom_id res chain seq x y z
N MET A 1 -14.30 -16.47 20.46
CA MET A 1 -14.14 -15.00 20.36
C MET A 1 -12.85 -14.63 19.61
N ASN A 2 -11.69 -15.09 20.12
CA ASN A 2 -10.33 -14.86 19.57
C ASN A 2 -10.20 -14.92 18.02
N GLU A 3 -10.85 -15.89 17.38
CA GLU A 3 -10.88 -16.07 15.91
C GLU A 3 -11.22 -14.80 15.12
N ARG A 4 -11.98 -13.88 15.72
CA ARG A 4 -12.42 -12.62 15.10
C ARG A 4 -11.79 -11.36 15.72
N PHE A 5 -11.21 -11.46 16.90
CA PHE A 5 -10.67 -10.33 17.66
C PHE A 5 -9.42 -10.76 18.42
N PRO A 6 -8.24 -10.16 18.17
CA PRO A 6 -7.02 -10.50 18.91
C PRO A 6 -7.19 -10.13 20.38
N LEU A 7 -6.85 -11.05 21.28
CA LEU A 7 -6.97 -10.85 22.72
C LEU A 7 -5.72 -10.15 23.28
N SER A 8 -5.90 -9.25 24.25
CA SER A 8 -4.76 -8.61 24.92
C SER A 8 -3.97 -9.63 25.75
N PRO A 9 -2.67 -9.38 26.03
CA PRO A 9 -1.86 -10.24 26.91
C PRO A 9 -2.51 -10.61 28.24
N LYS A 10 -3.27 -9.69 28.87
CA LYS A 10 -3.97 -9.96 30.14
C LYS A 10 -5.12 -10.94 29.96
N MET A 11 -5.94 -10.73 28.93
CA MET A 11 -7.08 -11.60 28.60
C MET A 11 -6.62 -13.02 28.25
N TRP A 12 -5.42 -13.16 27.67
CA TRP A 12 -4.78 -14.46 27.48
C TRP A 12 -4.40 -15.13 28.80
N GLN A 13 -3.75 -14.41 29.72
CA GLN A 13 -3.40 -14.94 31.05
C GLN A 13 -4.63 -15.27 31.91
N GLU A 14 -5.69 -14.46 31.82
CA GLU A 14 -6.98 -14.69 32.47
C GLU A 14 -7.62 -15.98 31.92
N TRP A 15 -7.75 -16.11 30.59
CA TRP A 15 -8.32 -17.29 29.96
C TRP A 15 -7.52 -18.57 30.24
N THR A 16 -6.18 -18.55 30.19
CA THR A 16 -5.38 -19.74 30.52
C THR A 16 -5.57 -20.16 31.99
N LYS A 17 -5.74 -19.21 32.91
CA LYS A 17 -5.94 -19.49 34.34
C LYS A 17 -7.34 -20.05 34.61
N ASP A 18 -8.36 -19.53 33.94
CA ASP A 18 -9.71 -20.10 33.99
C ASP A 18 -9.71 -21.55 33.50
N GLU A 19 -9.13 -21.85 32.34
CA GLU A 19 -9.11 -23.21 31.76
C GLU A 19 -8.29 -24.19 32.63
N ILE A 20 -7.15 -23.77 33.21
CA ILE A 20 -6.38 -24.55 34.19
C ILE A 20 -7.23 -24.86 35.43
N SER A 21 -8.04 -23.91 35.90
CA SER A 21 -8.89 -24.09 37.11
C SER A 21 -10.11 -25.00 36.89
N LEU A 22 -10.50 -25.25 35.64
CA LEU A 22 -11.72 -25.97 35.26
C LEU A 22 -11.47 -27.38 34.71
N SER A 23 -10.23 -27.71 34.33
CA SER A 23 -9.96 -28.87 33.46
C SER A 23 -9.05 -29.91 34.11
N GLU A 24 -9.62 -31.08 34.42
CA GLU A 24 -8.89 -32.24 34.94
C GLU A 24 -8.56 -33.25 33.84
N GLY A 25 -7.30 -33.68 33.72
CA GLY A 25 -6.89 -34.82 32.87
C GLY A 25 -5.82 -34.51 31.81
N LEU A 26 -5.37 -35.54 31.10
CA LEU A 26 -4.27 -35.43 30.13
C LEU A 26 -4.64 -34.66 28.85
N GLU A 27 -5.90 -34.77 28.39
CA GLU A 27 -6.36 -34.06 27.20
C GLU A 27 -6.37 -32.54 27.44
N ALA A 28 -6.81 -32.11 28.63
CA ALA A 28 -6.82 -30.73 29.08
C ALA A 28 -5.44 -30.07 29.00
N PHE A 29 -4.39 -30.76 29.45
CA PHE A 29 -3.01 -30.27 29.33
C PHE A 29 -2.66 -29.90 27.89
N THR A 30 -3.03 -30.75 26.91
CA THR A 30 -2.70 -30.48 25.50
C THR A 30 -3.49 -29.32 24.89
N GLU A 31 -4.71 -29.05 25.36
CA GLU A 31 -5.48 -27.87 24.92
C GLU A 31 -4.98 -26.58 25.59
N ILE A 32 -4.57 -26.64 26.86
CA ILE A 32 -3.95 -25.50 27.57
C ILE A 32 -2.57 -25.17 26.97
N GLU A 33 -1.77 -26.17 26.59
CA GLU A 33 -0.51 -25.97 25.86
C GLU A 33 -0.76 -25.28 24.50
N LYS A 34 -1.77 -25.73 23.72
CA LYS A 34 -2.21 -25.04 22.48
C LYS A 34 -2.72 -23.62 22.75
N LEU A 35 -3.32 -23.36 23.92
CA LEU A 35 -3.84 -22.06 24.29
C LEU A 35 -2.71 -21.06 24.57
N TYR A 36 -1.69 -21.47 25.33
CA TYR A 36 -0.47 -20.69 25.54
C TYR A 36 0.28 -20.44 24.21
N GLU A 37 0.43 -21.46 23.37
CA GLU A 37 1.07 -21.33 22.05
C GLU A 37 0.40 -20.24 21.18
N ARG A 38 -0.92 -20.21 21.13
CA ARG A 38 -1.67 -19.16 20.40
C ARG A 38 -1.49 -17.78 21.06
N GLY A 39 -1.42 -17.72 22.38
CA GLY A 39 -1.26 -16.48 23.13
C GLY A 39 0.09 -15.81 22.91
N VAL A 40 1.19 -16.58 22.98
CA VAL A 40 2.55 -16.04 22.77
C VAL A 40 2.85 -15.67 21.32
N GLN A 41 2.06 -16.18 20.36
CA GLN A 41 2.13 -15.81 18.94
C GLN A 41 1.35 -14.52 18.60
N GLU A 42 0.33 -14.16 19.40
CA GLU A 42 -0.49 -12.97 19.18
C GLU A 42 0.27 -11.68 19.57
N TYR A 43 0.81 -11.62 20.79
CA TYR A 43 1.54 -10.45 21.29
C TYR A 43 2.74 -10.82 22.15
N LEU A 44 3.77 -9.98 22.07
CA LEU A 44 4.89 -10.00 23.00
C LEU A 44 4.42 -9.76 24.45
N SER A 45 4.52 -10.80 25.27
CA SER A 45 4.17 -10.73 26.70
C SER A 45 5.13 -11.57 27.53
N VAL A 46 6.06 -10.92 28.22
CA VAL A 46 6.93 -11.59 29.22
C VAL A 46 6.11 -12.31 30.30
N PRO A 47 5.04 -11.73 30.89
CA PRO A 47 4.21 -12.44 31.86
C PRO A 47 3.54 -13.69 31.31
N LEU A 48 3.11 -13.70 30.04
CA LEU A 48 2.48 -14.89 29.43
C LEU A 48 3.50 -15.99 29.11
N TRP A 49 4.71 -15.62 28.68
CA TRP A 49 5.83 -16.58 28.56
C TRP A 49 6.19 -17.19 29.93
N TYR A 50 6.18 -16.38 31.00
CA TYR A 50 6.46 -16.84 32.36
C TYR A 50 5.37 -17.78 32.89
N ASP A 51 4.09 -17.43 32.71
CA ASP A 51 2.96 -18.30 33.06
C ASP A 51 3.02 -19.65 32.30
N TYR A 52 3.38 -19.65 31.01
CA TYR A 52 3.55 -20.88 30.20
C TYR A 52 4.75 -21.72 30.68
N ILE A 53 5.86 -21.09 31.02
CA ILE A 53 7.07 -21.72 31.58
C ILE A 53 6.72 -22.46 32.87
N ASN A 54 6.02 -21.81 33.80
CA ASN A 54 5.62 -22.42 35.07
C ASN A 54 4.60 -23.56 34.84
N PHE A 55 3.61 -23.35 33.97
CA PHE A 55 2.61 -24.35 33.64
C PHE A 55 3.23 -25.67 33.16
N LEU A 56 4.26 -25.62 32.29
CA LEU A 56 4.97 -26.84 31.88
C LEU A 56 5.79 -27.47 33.02
N GLN A 57 6.44 -26.67 33.88
CA GLN A 57 7.19 -27.20 35.02
C GLN A 57 6.29 -27.90 36.04
N GLU A 58 5.09 -27.37 36.29
CA GLU A 58 4.11 -27.91 37.23
C GLU A 58 3.30 -29.09 36.65
N SER A 59 2.92 -29.04 35.37
CA SER A 59 1.93 -29.94 34.78
C SER A 59 2.50 -31.03 33.86
N ASP A 60 3.69 -30.83 33.27
CA ASP A 60 4.31 -31.84 32.41
C ASP A 60 5.12 -32.83 33.26
N GLN A 61 4.64 -34.07 33.35
CA GLN A 61 5.31 -35.14 34.10
C GLN A 61 6.74 -35.40 33.61
N SER A 62 7.02 -35.20 32.31
CA SER A 62 8.36 -35.40 31.75
C SER A 62 9.34 -34.30 32.17
N VAL A 63 8.86 -33.08 32.39
CA VAL A 63 9.65 -31.92 32.85
C VAL A 63 9.90 -32.00 34.35
N SER A 64 8.85 -32.22 35.15
CA SER A 64 8.95 -32.34 36.61
C SER A 64 9.80 -33.54 37.07
N GLN A 65 9.78 -34.66 36.33
CA GLN A 65 10.69 -35.80 36.57
C GLN A 65 12.11 -35.59 36.00
N CYS A 66 12.44 -34.41 35.48
CA CYS A 66 13.74 -34.08 34.89
C CYS A 66 14.20 -35.09 33.81
N SER A 67 13.26 -35.66 33.04
CA SER A 67 13.60 -36.61 31.98
C SER A 67 14.39 -35.92 30.84
N PRO A 68 15.26 -36.63 30.10
CA PRO A 68 16.02 -36.03 29.00
C PRO A 68 15.13 -35.38 27.92
N SER A 69 13.94 -35.94 27.67
CA SER A 69 12.93 -35.37 26.78
C SER A 69 12.27 -34.11 27.36
N GLY A 70 11.88 -34.12 28.63
CA GLY A 70 11.30 -32.96 29.31
C GLY A 70 12.27 -31.79 29.44
N ILE A 71 13.53 -32.07 29.81
CA ILE A 71 14.62 -31.08 29.83
C ILE A 71 14.83 -30.48 28.42
N SER A 72 14.78 -31.29 27.36
CA SER A 72 14.88 -30.82 25.97
C SER A 72 13.69 -29.93 25.56
N LYS A 73 12.45 -30.35 25.90
CA LYS A 73 11.22 -29.56 25.69
C LYS A 73 11.32 -28.20 26.40
N MET A 74 11.72 -28.19 27.66
CA MET A 74 11.83 -26.99 28.47
C MET A 74 12.92 -26.04 27.99
N ARG A 75 14.10 -26.56 27.63
CA ARG A 75 15.18 -25.79 26.99
C ARG A 75 14.72 -25.16 25.66
N ASN A 76 13.96 -25.88 24.85
CA ASN A 76 13.37 -25.33 23.63
C ASN A 76 12.40 -24.17 23.94
N LEU A 77 11.54 -24.31 24.96
CA LEU A 77 10.63 -23.24 25.37
C LEU A 77 11.40 -21.99 25.85
N PHE A 78 12.43 -22.15 26.68
CA PHE A 78 13.25 -21.03 27.13
C PHE A 78 13.98 -20.32 25.98
N GLU A 79 14.59 -21.04 25.03
CA GLU A 79 15.24 -20.40 23.88
C GLU A 79 14.22 -19.68 22.96
N ARG A 80 12.99 -20.19 22.84
CA ARG A 80 11.89 -19.50 22.15
C ARG A 80 11.47 -18.22 22.88
N ALA A 81 11.30 -18.28 24.21
CA ALA A 81 10.97 -17.14 25.06
C ALA A 81 12.09 -16.06 25.02
N LEU A 82 13.37 -16.47 25.01
CA LEU A 82 14.50 -15.58 24.83
C LEU A 82 14.57 -14.97 23.43
N THR A 83 14.25 -15.74 22.39
CA THR A 83 14.18 -15.22 21.00
C THR A 83 13.06 -14.19 20.86
N ALA A 84 11.90 -14.43 21.49
CA ALA A 84 10.75 -13.52 21.44
C ALA A 84 10.94 -12.27 22.32
N ALA A 85 11.52 -12.41 23.52
CA ALA A 85 11.43 -11.40 24.57
C ALA A 85 12.73 -11.12 25.35
N GLY A 86 13.80 -11.90 25.15
CA GLY A 86 15.07 -11.79 25.88
C GLY A 86 15.84 -10.48 25.65
N LEU A 87 15.48 -9.70 24.61
CA LEU A 87 16.02 -8.36 24.33
C LEU A 87 15.19 -7.20 24.95
N HIS A 88 14.10 -7.50 25.66
CA HIS A 88 13.23 -6.48 26.27
C HIS A 88 13.91 -5.85 27.50
N ILE A 89 14.52 -4.67 27.36
CA ILE A 89 15.35 -3.99 28.38
C ILE A 89 14.86 -4.12 29.83
N VAL A 90 13.59 -3.77 30.09
CA VAL A 90 13.02 -3.68 31.47
C VAL A 90 12.47 -5.01 32.01
N LYS A 91 12.21 -6.03 31.16
CA LYS A 91 11.46 -7.25 31.55
C LYS A 91 12.10 -8.57 31.11
N GLY A 92 13.01 -8.54 30.12
CA GLY A 92 13.63 -9.74 29.56
C GLY A 92 14.52 -10.48 30.56
N SER A 93 15.07 -9.78 31.56
CA SER A 93 15.88 -10.36 32.64
C SER A 93 15.17 -11.55 33.30
N LYS A 94 13.86 -11.45 33.56
CA LYS A 94 13.02 -12.49 34.17
C LYS A 94 13.04 -13.83 33.44
N ILE A 95 13.23 -13.82 32.11
CA ILE A 95 13.31 -15.05 31.31
C ILE A 95 14.74 -15.62 31.37
N TRP A 96 15.76 -14.76 31.40
CA TRP A 96 17.14 -15.19 31.65
C TRP A 96 17.34 -15.74 33.08
N GLU A 97 16.70 -15.11 34.07
CA GLU A 97 16.68 -15.50 35.49
C GLU A 97 16.05 -16.89 35.63
N ALA A 98 14.79 -17.06 35.21
CA ALA A 98 14.08 -18.35 35.26
C ALA A 98 14.81 -19.48 34.50
N TYR A 99 15.49 -19.17 33.38
CA TYR A 99 16.26 -20.18 32.66
C TYR A 99 17.57 -20.55 33.40
N ARG A 100 18.23 -19.60 34.06
CA ARG A 100 19.37 -19.93 34.94
C ARG A 100 18.93 -20.76 36.14
N GLU A 101 17.85 -20.38 36.80
CA GLU A 101 17.28 -21.10 37.94
C GLU A 101 16.92 -22.55 37.57
N PHE A 102 16.29 -22.76 36.40
CA PHE A 102 16.01 -24.09 35.87
C PHE A 102 17.28 -24.93 35.60
N GLU A 103 18.30 -24.35 34.96
CA GLU A 103 19.55 -25.06 34.68
C GLU A 103 20.38 -25.30 35.96
N GLN A 104 20.29 -24.42 36.96
CA GLN A 104 20.86 -24.61 38.29
C GLN A 104 20.13 -25.70 39.07
N ALA A 105 18.80 -25.77 39.00
CA ALA A 105 18.01 -26.85 39.60
C ALA A 105 18.39 -28.22 39.01
N ILE A 106 18.59 -28.31 37.68
CA ILE A 106 19.10 -29.53 37.03
C ILE A 106 20.47 -29.92 37.60
N LEU A 107 21.40 -28.97 37.81
CA LEU A 107 22.73 -29.28 38.36
C LEU A 107 22.67 -29.95 39.75
N LEU A 108 21.68 -29.60 40.57
CA LEU A 108 21.43 -30.22 41.88
C LEU A 108 20.86 -31.64 41.80
N THR A 109 20.26 -32.04 40.67
CA THR A 109 19.71 -33.39 40.44
C THR A 109 20.72 -34.41 39.89
N ILE A 110 21.88 -33.96 39.41
CA ILE A 110 22.91 -34.84 38.84
C ILE A 110 23.67 -35.54 39.99
N ASP A 111 23.88 -36.85 39.87
CA ASP A 111 24.67 -37.67 40.80
C ASP A 111 26.09 -37.10 40.99
N ASP A 112 26.54 -36.96 42.24
CA ASP A 112 27.88 -36.48 42.63
C ASP A 112 29.01 -37.31 42.00
N ASN A 113 28.76 -38.57 41.65
CA ASN A 113 29.73 -39.41 40.96
C ASN A 113 29.93 -39.01 39.47
N ASN A 114 28.94 -38.36 38.83
CA ASN A 114 28.98 -38.03 37.40
C ASN A 114 29.59 -36.64 37.12
N ASN A 115 30.89 -36.53 37.39
CA ASN A 115 31.67 -35.30 37.16
C ASN A 115 31.60 -34.77 35.71
N GLU A 116 31.44 -35.63 34.70
CA GLU A 116 31.38 -35.20 33.30
C GLU A 116 30.06 -34.48 32.97
N GLU A 117 28.92 -34.99 33.48
CA GLU A 117 27.63 -34.31 33.30
C GLU A 117 27.53 -33.04 34.14
N LYS A 118 28.06 -33.03 35.39
CA LYS A 118 28.16 -31.79 36.17
C LYS A 118 29.00 -30.74 35.45
N ALA A 119 30.16 -31.09 34.91
CA ALA A 119 30.99 -30.15 34.14
C ALA A 119 30.27 -29.58 32.89
N LYS A 120 29.56 -30.41 32.13
CA LYS A 120 28.74 -29.97 30.99
C LYS A 120 27.62 -29.01 31.42
N GLN A 121 26.97 -29.29 32.55
CA GLN A 121 25.86 -28.50 33.07
C GLN A 121 26.32 -27.16 33.67
N VAL A 122 27.43 -27.14 34.43
CA VAL A 122 28.11 -25.92 34.87
C VAL A 122 28.49 -25.05 33.66
N GLN A 123 29.09 -25.63 32.62
CA GLN A 123 29.47 -24.88 31.43
C GLN A 123 28.27 -24.28 30.66
N ARG A 124 27.08 -24.91 30.77
CA ARG A 124 25.81 -24.38 30.23
C ARG A 124 25.31 -23.17 31.03
N ILE A 125 25.32 -23.23 32.36
CA ILE A 125 24.93 -22.11 33.23
C ILE A 125 25.86 -20.91 33.00
N ARG A 126 27.19 -21.14 32.96
CA ARG A 126 28.21 -20.15 32.59
C ARG A 126 27.92 -19.51 31.23
N ALA A 127 27.56 -20.31 30.22
CA ALA A 127 27.20 -19.79 28.90
C ALA A 127 25.92 -18.94 28.91
N LEU A 128 24.95 -19.20 29.79
CA LEU A 128 23.77 -18.35 29.95
C LEU A 128 24.11 -17.01 30.61
N PHE A 129 24.94 -16.99 31.66
CA PHE A 129 25.45 -15.74 32.24
C PHE A 129 26.20 -14.91 31.18
N HIS A 130 27.15 -15.50 30.45
CA HIS A 130 27.90 -14.80 29.40
C HIS A 130 27.01 -14.27 28.26
N ARG A 131 25.93 -14.98 27.92
CA ARG A 131 24.92 -14.49 26.96
C ARG A 131 24.14 -13.30 27.51
N GLN A 132 23.56 -13.39 28.72
CA GLN A 132 22.80 -12.27 29.29
C GLN A 132 23.67 -11.02 29.50
N LEU A 133 24.90 -11.18 30.01
CA LEU A 133 25.84 -10.07 30.22
C LEU A 133 26.16 -9.29 28.94
N SER A 134 25.92 -9.88 27.77
CA SER A 134 26.09 -9.26 26.44
C SER A 134 24.84 -8.54 25.92
N VAL A 135 23.72 -8.54 26.66
CA VAL A 135 22.43 -7.93 26.26
C VAL A 135 22.16 -6.66 27.07
N PRO A 136 21.78 -5.51 26.47
CA PRO A 136 21.49 -4.27 27.18
C PRO A 136 20.17 -4.33 27.98
N LEU A 137 20.23 -4.92 29.18
CA LEU A 137 19.12 -5.04 30.14
C LEU A 137 19.32 -4.11 31.34
N VAL A 138 18.24 -3.86 32.08
CA VAL A 138 18.23 -2.99 33.28
C VAL A 138 19.03 -3.57 34.46
N ASP A 139 19.10 -4.90 34.56
CA ASP A 139 19.67 -5.66 35.67
C ASP A 139 21.17 -5.97 35.54
N LEU A 140 21.80 -5.57 34.43
CA LEU A 140 23.17 -5.96 34.03
C LEU A 140 24.21 -5.94 35.16
N ARG A 141 24.12 -4.99 36.09
CA ARG A 141 25.05 -4.87 37.23
C ARG A 141 24.83 -5.93 38.31
N SER A 142 23.58 -6.27 38.63
CA SER A 142 23.26 -7.41 39.49
C SER A 142 23.68 -8.71 38.79
N THR A 143 23.35 -8.89 37.51
CA THR A 143 23.74 -10.09 36.74
C THR A 143 25.25 -10.37 36.81
N LEU A 144 26.08 -9.32 36.81
CA LEU A 144 27.54 -9.45 36.94
C LEU A 144 27.97 -9.88 38.35
N MET A 145 27.35 -9.35 39.41
CA MET A 145 27.61 -9.76 40.78
C MET A 145 27.16 -11.20 41.05
N ASP A 146 25.97 -11.57 40.54
CA ASP A 146 25.43 -12.93 40.62
C ASP A 146 26.38 -13.92 39.93
N CYS A 147 26.87 -13.57 38.73
CA CYS A 147 27.85 -14.36 37.99
C CYS A 147 29.18 -14.51 38.77
N LYS A 148 29.66 -13.45 39.45
CA LYS A 148 30.87 -13.53 40.29
C LYS A 148 30.70 -14.42 41.51
N SER A 149 29.55 -14.34 42.20
CA SER A 149 29.22 -15.22 43.33
C SER A 149 29.23 -16.68 42.88
N TRP A 150 28.49 -16.95 41.80
CA TRP A 150 28.32 -18.30 41.28
C TRP A 150 29.62 -18.92 40.76
N GLU A 151 30.50 -18.16 40.08
CA GLU A 151 31.84 -18.65 39.73
C GLU A 151 32.70 -18.96 40.98
N GLY A 152 32.58 -18.16 42.04
CA GLY A 152 33.23 -18.42 43.33
C GLY A 152 32.73 -19.71 43.98
N GLU A 153 31.42 -19.97 43.93
CA GLU A 153 30.79 -21.23 44.38
C GLU A 153 31.28 -22.44 43.57
N GLN A 154 31.62 -22.26 42.28
CA GLN A 154 32.24 -23.31 41.45
C GLN A 154 33.77 -23.45 41.67
N GLY A 155 34.35 -22.74 42.64
CA GLY A 155 35.76 -22.87 43.02
C GLY A 155 36.75 -22.01 42.23
N ASN A 156 36.28 -21.09 41.37
CA ASN A 156 37.15 -20.05 40.81
C ASN A 156 37.48 -19.02 41.91
N VAL A 157 38.71 -19.05 42.42
CA VAL A 157 39.19 -18.15 43.48
C VAL A 157 39.40 -16.75 42.91
N ASN A 158 38.35 -15.94 42.93
CA ASN A 158 38.37 -14.54 42.53
C ASN A 158 38.84 -13.65 43.69
N ASP A 159 39.74 -12.69 43.44
CA ASP A 159 40.01 -11.62 44.41
C ASP A 159 38.79 -10.70 44.47
N ILE A 160 38.22 -10.53 45.67
CA ILE A 160 37.04 -9.70 45.95
C ILE A 160 37.28 -8.23 45.55
N ASN A 161 38.54 -7.79 45.50
CA ASN A 161 38.94 -6.43 45.14
C ASN A 161 39.11 -6.21 43.61
N SER A 162 38.96 -7.27 42.81
CA SER A 162 39.12 -7.24 41.35
C SER A 162 37.78 -7.09 40.65
N ASP A 163 37.68 -6.09 39.77
CA ASP A 163 36.46 -5.88 38.97
C ASP A 163 36.18 -7.03 37.99
N PHE A 164 37.18 -7.86 37.67
CA PHE A 164 37.13 -8.72 36.48
C PHE A 164 37.76 -10.13 36.58
N ASP A 165 38.26 -10.56 37.75
CA ASP A 165 38.79 -11.92 37.89
C ASP A 165 37.74 -13.03 37.62
N GLY A 166 38.24 -14.18 37.14
CA GLY A 166 37.44 -15.33 36.72
C GLY A 166 36.71 -15.17 35.37
N ILE A 167 36.39 -13.94 34.95
CA ILE A 167 35.56 -13.68 33.77
C ILE A 167 36.44 -13.48 32.50
N PRO A 168 36.15 -14.16 31.38
CA PRO A 168 36.89 -13.97 30.12
C PRO A 168 36.84 -12.52 29.58
N SER A 169 37.97 -12.01 29.09
CA SER A 169 38.12 -10.61 28.63
C SER A 169 37.19 -10.21 27.47
N ASN A 170 36.79 -11.17 26.63
CA ASN A 170 35.77 -10.96 25.61
C ASN A 170 34.37 -10.74 26.21
N VAL A 171 34.01 -11.45 27.29
CA VAL A 171 32.72 -11.27 27.99
C VAL A 171 32.68 -9.89 28.66
N ILE A 172 33.79 -9.49 29.30
CA ILE A 172 33.96 -8.15 29.89
C ILE A 172 33.79 -7.05 28.83
N THR A 173 34.39 -7.23 27.66
CA THR A 173 34.27 -6.28 26.54
C THR A 173 32.85 -6.21 25.99
N SER A 174 32.14 -7.33 25.90
CA SER A 174 30.71 -7.37 25.53
C SER A 174 29.82 -6.72 26.59
N HIS A 175 30.14 -6.91 27.87
CA HIS A 175 29.41 -6.35 29.00
C HIS A 175 29.52 -4.82 29.08
N GLN A 176 30.71 -4.27 28.88
CA GLN A 176 30.90 -2.82 28.79
C GLN A 176 30.07 -2.21 27.64
N LYS A 177 30.06 -2.85 26.46
CA LYS A 177 29.21 -2.45 25.33
C LYS A 177 27.71 -2.58 25.64
N ALA A 178 27.29 -3.62 26.37
CA ALA A 178 25.91 -3.79 26.79
C ALA A 178 25.47 -2.67 27.76
N ILE A 179 26.35 -2.24 28.67
CA ILE A 179 26.13 -1.07 29.53
C ILE A 179 26.01 0.23 28.71
N GLU A 180 26.88 0.47 27.74
CA GLU A 180 26.79 1.64 26.84
C GLU A 180 25.48 1.63 26.03
N MET A 181 25.12 0.49 25.46
CA MET A 181 23.88 0.28 24.71
C MET A 181 22.63 0.47 25.59
N TYR A 182 22.67 0.08 26.87
CA TYR A 182 21.61 0.36 27.84
C TYR A 182 21.54 1.85 28.19
N ASN A 183 22.67 2.49 28.50
CA ASN A 183 22.73 3.91 28.90
C ASN A 183 22.18 4.84 27.80
N ALA A 184 22.47 4.56 26.53
CA ALA A 184 21.92 5.31 25.40
C ALA A 184 20.38 5.25 25.30
N ARG A 185 19.77 4.20 25.87
CA ARG A 185 18.35 3.86 25.78
C ARG A 185 17.57 4.19 27.05
N LYS A 186 18.24 4.24 28.20
CA LYS A 186 17.65 4.54 29.51
C LYS A 186 16.69 5.74 29.48
N GLN A 187 17.08 6.86 28.85
CA GLN A 187 16.24 8.05 28.75
C GLN A 187 14.85 7.82 28.10
N TYR A 188 14.71 6.81 27.23
CA TYR A 188 13.45 6.45 26.59
C TYR A 188 12.65 5.46 27.44
N GLU A 189 13.31 4.52 28.10
CA GLU A 189 12.67 3.60 29.05
C GLU A 189 12.15 4.35 30.29
N ASP A 190 12.91 5.33 30.80
CA ASP A 190 12.51 6.23 31.90
C ASP A 190 11.26 7.05 31.52
N GLN A 191 11.15 7.51 30.26
CA GLN A 191 9.96 8.21 29.74
C GLN A 191 8.73 7.31 29.66
N LEU A 192 8.88 6.11 29.09
CA LEU A 192 7.79 5.12 28.95
C LEU A 192 7.31 4.58 30.30
N SER A 193 8.16 4.60 31.32
CA SER A 193 7.85 4.10 32.67
C SER A 193 7.01 5.06 33.52
N ASN A 194 6.76 6.29 33.07
CA ASN A 194 5.96 7.26 33.81
C ASN A 194 4.45 6.96 33.71
N PRO A 195 3.77 6.58 34.82
CA PRO A 195 2.36 6.18 34.81
C PRO A 195 1.40 7.32 34.48
N ASP A 196 1.74 8.57 34.82
CA ASP A 196 0.87 9.75 34.64
C ASP A 196 0.84 10.25 33.18
N THR A 197 1.61 9.61 32.29
CA THR A 197 1.69 9.94 30.86
C THR A 197 0.38 9.59 30.13
N SER A 198 -0.14 10.50 29.30
CA SER A 198 -1.30 10.17 28.45
C SER A 198 -0.95 9.11 27.40
N ASP A 199 -1.92 8.28 27.01
CA ASP A 199 -1.71 7.26 25.97
C ASP A 199 -1.27 7.87 24.62
N THR A 200 -1.72 9.08 24.30
CA THR A 200 -1.25 9.85 23.15
C THR A 200 0.22 10.27 23.25
N ASP A 201 0.67 10.68 24.44
CA ASP A 201 2.07 11.06 24.67
C ASP A 201 2.97 9.83 24.72
N ARG A 202 2.52 8.72 25.33
CA ARG A 202 3.27 7.45 25.39
C ARG A 202 3.42 6.81 24.00
N LEU A 203 2.37 6.84 23.18
CA LEU A 203 2.47 6.47 21.75
C LEU A 203 3.48 7.37 21.01
N GLN A 204 3.55 8.65 21.33
CA GLN A 204 4.54 9.56 20.72
C GLN A 204 5.96 9.31 21.25
N GLN A 205 6.14 8.90 22.51
CA GLN A 205 7.43 8.43 23.06
C GLN A 205 7.90 7.16 22.33
N PHE A 206 7.04 6.16 22.14
CA PHE A 206 7.34 4.98 21.31
C PHE A 206 7.73 5.38 19.87
N LYS A 207 6.97 6.27 19.21
CA LYS A 207 7.30 6.78 17.87
C LYS A 207 8.62 7.57 17.82
N ASN A 208 9.09 8.12 18.94
CA ASN A 208 10.40 8.79 19.02
C ASN A 208 11.53 7.78 19.26
N TYR A 209 11.32 6.78 20.11
CA TYR A 209 12.28 5.73 20.41
C TYR A 209 12.47 4.76 19.22
N LEU A 210 11.41 4.46 18.47
CA LEU A 210 11.49 3.69 17.22
C LEU A 210 12.43 4.34 16.19
N LYS A 211 12.35 5.67 16.02
CA LYS A 211 13.29 6.41 15.15
C LYS A 211 14.74 6.31 15.61
N PHE A 212 14.97 6.25 16.93
CA PHE A 212 16.31 6.04 17.49
C PHE A 212 16.81 4.63 17.18
N GLU A 213 16.04 3.57 17.48
CA GLU A 213 16.46 2.19 17.17
C GLU A 213 16.64 1.98 15.66
N GLU A 214 15.74 2.51 14.80
CA GLU A 214 15.90 2.49 13.34
C GLU A 214 17.20 3.17 12.89
N SER A 215 17.59 4.28 13.53
CA SER A 215 18.86 4.96 13.23
C SER A 215 20.09 4.20 13.74
N SER A 216 19.93 3.32 14.72
CA SER A 216 21.01 2.44 15.21
C SER A 216 21.24 1.21 14.32
N GLY A 217 20.24 0.83 13.51
CA GLY A 217 20.37 -0.18 12.46
C GLY A 217 20.23 -1.65 12.92
N ASP A 218 20.10 -1.93 14.21
CA ASP A 218 19.93 -3.29 14.75
C ASP A 218 18.49 -3.83 14.50
N PRO A 219 18.30 -4.86 13.65
CA PRO A 219 16.96 -5.30 13.27
C PRO A 219 16.20 -6.00 14.39
N ALA A 220 16.88 -6.75 15.26
CA ALA A 220 16.24 -7.44 16.37
C ALA A 220 15.75 -6.44 17.42
N ARG A 221 16.48 -5.34 17.60
CA ARG A 221 16.10 -4.24 18.48
C ARG A 221 14.98 -3.36 17.95
N VAL A 222 14.94 -3.11 16.63
CA VAL A 222 13.78 -2.46 16.01
C VAL A 222 12.55 -3.35 16.11
N GLN A 223 12.69 -4.66 15.86
CA GLN A 223 11.60 -5.62 15.96
C GLN A 223 11.03 -5.72 17.38
N ILE A 224 11.85 -5.92 18.42
CA ILE A 224 11.34 -6.00 19.82
C ILE A 224 10.66 -4.70 20.25
N LEU A 225 11.12 -3.53 19.79
CA LEU A 225 10.47 -2.26 20.12
C LEU A 225 9.14 -2.08 19.37
N TYR A 226 9.01 -2.53 18.13
CA TYR A 226 7.73 -2.57 17.42
C TYR A 226 6.75 -3.54 18.08
N GLU A 227 7.17 -4.76 18.43
CA GLU A 227 6.34 -5.75 19.14
C GLU A 227 5.85 -5.21 20.50
N ARG A 228 6.70 -4.52 21.26
CA ARG A 228 6.30 -3.80 22.49
C ARG A 228 5.24 -2.74 22.19
N ALA A 229 5.45 -1.92 21.16
CA ALA A 229 4.55 -0.82 20.83
C ALA A 229 3.17 -1.29 20.33
N VAL A 230 3.10 -2.37 19.53
CA VAL A 230 1.81 -2.92 19.07
C VAL A 230 1.11 -3.77 20.12
N ALA A 231 1.83 -4.34 21.10
CA ALA A 231 1.21 -5.01 22.25
C ALA A 231 0.51 -4.02 23.21
N GLU A 232 0.95 -2.76 23.26
CA GLU A 232 0.29 -1.69 24.05
C GLU A 232 -0.72 -0.88 23.22
N PHE A 233 -0.42 -0.59 21.94
CA PHE A 233 -1.27 0.20 21.05
C PHE A 233 -1.73 -0.59 19.80
N PRO A 234 -2.44 -1.73 19.96
CA PRO A 234 -2.73 -2.66 18.86
C PRO A 234 -3.62 -2.08 17.76
N ILE A 235 -4.47 -1.10 18.07
CA ILE A 235 -5.32 -0.41 17.09
C ILE A 235 -4.62 0.75 16.33
N SER A 236 -3.31 0.94 16.54
CA SER A 236 -2.56 2.03 15.89
C SER A 236 -2.12 1.65 14.47
N SER A 237 -2.88 2.12 13.48
CA SER A 237 -2.55 1.96 12.05
C SER A 237 -1.13 2.41 11.71
N ASP A 238 -0.67 3.52 12.31
CA ASP A 238 0.67 4.08 12.10
C ASP A 238 1.79 3.11 12.52
N LEU A 239 1.60 2.39 13.64
CA LEU A 239 2.60 1.43 14.11
C LEU A 239 2.68 0.22 13.19
N TRP A 240 1.54 -0.34 12.78
CA TRP A 240 1.53 -1.46 11.83
C TRP A 240 2.03 -1.07 10.43
N LEU A 241 1.68 0.12 9.93
CA LEU A 241 2.20 0.65 8.65
C LEU A 241 3.71 0.96 8.73
N GLY A 242 4.22 1.38 9.89
CA GLY A 242 5.66 1.50 10.13
C GLY A 242 6.36 0.14 10.16
N TYR A 243 5.87 -0.77 11.02
CA TYR A 243 6.46 -2.08 11.26
C TYR A 243 6.51 -2.94 9.99
N THR A 244 5.39 -3.04 9.26
CA THR A 244 5.33 -3.76 7.97
C THR A 244 6.29 -3.16 6.95
N SER A 245 6.34 -1.82 6.82
CA SER A 245 7.28 -1.14 5.93
C SER A 245 8.75 -1.35 6.33
N TYR A 246 9.05 -1.53 7.62
CA TYR A 246 10.38 -1.85 8.09
C TYR A 246 10.78 -3.27 7.64
N LEU A 247 9.95 -4.27 7.92
CA LEU A 247 10.21 -5.68 7.60
C LEU A 247 10.34 -5.93 6.09
N ASP A 248 9.48 -5.30 5.27
CA ASP A 248 9.53 -5.32 3.80
C ASP A 248 10.86 -4.80 3.26
N ARG A 249 11.48 -3.85 3.97
CA ARG A 249 12.73 -3.19 3.58
C ARG A 249 13.98 -3.95 4.06
N THR A 250 13.94 -4.52 5.27
CA THR A 250 15.13 -5.05 5.95
C THR A 250 15.17 -6.58 6.02
N LEU A 251 14.29 -7.19 6.83
CA LEU A 251 14.40 -8.58 7.27
C LEU A 251 13.89 -9.59 6.24
N LYS A 252 12.77 -9.30 5.56
CA LYS A 252 12.20 -10.11 4.46
C LYS A 252 11.98 -11.61 4.73
N VAL A 253 11.96 -12.04 6.00
CA VAL A 253 11.71 -13.43 6.39
C VAL A 253 10.24 -13.80 6.13
N PRO A 254 9.91 -14.82 5.30
CA PRO A 254 8.54 -15.11 4.88
C PRO A 254 7.55 -15.33 6.04
N ASP A 255 7.89 -16.16 7.02
CA ASP A 255 6.97 -16.51 8.11
C ASP A 255 6.73 -15.34 9.08
N LEU A 256 7.77 -14.52 9.30
CA LEU A 256 7.66 -13.28 10.07
C LEU A 256 6.76 -12.27 9.36
N LEU A 257 6.91 -12.10 8.03
CA LEU A 257 6.04 -11.25 7.23
C LEU A 257 4.59 -11.75 7.29
N LYS A 258 4.33 -13.04 7.03
CA LYS A 258 2.98 -13.64 7.11
C LYS A 258 2.35 -13.43 8.48
N SER A 259 3.08 -13.69 9.57
CA SER A 259 2.62 -13.46 10.95
C SER A 259 2.30 -12.00 11.23
N VAL A 260 3.22 -11.08 10.94
CA VAL A 260 3.07 -9.65 11.26
C VAL A 260 1.96 -9.00 10.43
N TYR A 261 1.84 -9.32 9.15
CA TYR A 261 0.72 -8.83 8.33
C TYR A 261 -0.63 -9.40 8.78
N SER A 262 -0.71 -10.70 9.09
CA SER A 262 -1.94 -11.33 9.62
C SER A 262 -2.42 -10.67 10.92
N ARG A 263 -1.49 -10.36 11.84
CA ARG A 263 -1.80 -9.60 13.06
C ARG A 263 -2.17 -8.14 12.79
N ALA A 264 -1.50 -7.49 11.83
CA ALA A 264 -1.81 -6.12 11.42
C ALA A 264 -3.23 -6.00 10.85
N THR A 265 -3.65 -6.89 9.95
CA THR A 265 -4.97 -6.86 9.32
C THR A 265 -6.08 -7.32 10.26
N ARG A 266 -5.82 -8.27 11.18
CA ARG A 266 -6.77 -8.63 12.26
C ARG A 266 -7.02 -7.48 13.24
N ASN A 267 -6.02 -6.63 13.49
CA ASN A 267 -6.15 -5.47 14.37
C ASN A 267 -6.79 -4.25 13.70
N CYS A 268 -6.26 -3.86 12.54
CA CYS A 268 -6.64 -2.66 11.81
C CYS A 268 -7.43 -3.00 10.53
N THR A 269 -8.48 -3.82 10.69
CA THR A 269 -9.31 -4.35 9.58
C THR A 269 -9.80 -3.29 8.60
N TRP A 270 -10.08 -2.07 9.08
CA TRP A 270 -10.59 -0.92 8.33
C TRP A 270 -9.52 -0.12 7.55
N VAL A 271 -8.27 -0.60 7.44
CA VAL A 271 -7.18 0.09 6.74
C VAL A 271 -6.82 -0.63 5.45
N GLY A 272 -7.34 -0.17 4.30
CA GLY A 272 -7.11 -0.82 3.00
C GLY A 272 -5.64 -0.95 2.62
N GLU A 273 -4.80 0.01 3.01
CA GLU A 273 -3.36 -0.02 2.72
C GLU A 273 -2.65 -1.23 3.36
N LEU A 274 -3.06 -1.68 4.54
CA LEU A 274 -2.45 -2.87 5.17
C LEU A 274 -2.76 -4.14 4.37
N TRP A 275 -3.98 -4.28 3.86
CA TRP A 275 -4.38 -5.40 3.00
C TRP A 275 -3.67 -5.37 1.64
N VAL A 276 -3.57 -4.19 1.00
CA VAL A 276 -2.80 -4.01 -0.25
C VAL A 276 -1.33 -4.38 -0.05
N ARG A 277 -0.72 -3.90 1.03
CA ARG A 277 0.67 -4.24 1.38
C ARG A 277 0.85 -5.73 1.69
N TYR A 278 -0.12 -6.37 2.34
CA TYR A 278 -0.06 -7.81 2.63
C TYR A 278 -0.10 -8.64 1.34
N LEU A 279 -1.01 -8.35 0.41
CA LEU A 279 -1.06 -9.00 -0.90
C LEU A 279 0.25 -8.82 -1.68
N LEU A 280 0.82 -7.60 -1.69
CA LEU A 280 2.12 -7.34 -2.31
C LEU A 280 3.29 -8.04 -1.60
N SER A 281 3.24 -8.22 -0.28
CA SER A 281 4.24 -8.98 0.48
C SER A 281 4.14 -10.48 0.17
N LEU A 282 2.93 -11.03 0.08
CA LEU A 282 2.68 -12.42 -0.29
C LEU A 282 3.20 -12.72 -1.71
N GLU A 283 2.95 -11.81 -2.65
CA GLU A 283 3.48 -11.94 -4.02
C GLU A 283 5.03 -11.94 -4.05
N ARG A 284 5.68 -11.08 -3.26
CA ARG A 284 7.16 -10.99 -3.18
C ARG A 284 7.82 -12.23 -2.56
N ILE A 285 7.14 -12.95 -1.68
CA ILE A 285 7.62 -14.21 -1.09
C ILE A 285 7.13 -15.45 -1.87
N HIS A 286 6.53 -15.24 -3.04
CA HIS A 286 5.98 -16.29 -3.90
C HIS A 286 4.97 -17.21 -3.20
N ALA A 287 4.07 -16.60 -2.41
CA ALA A 287 2.91 -17.26 -1.82
C ALA A 287 2.02 -17.94 -2.86
N SER A 288 1.26 -18.96 -2.42
CA SER A 288 0.38 -19.70 -3.33
C SER A 288 -0.80 -18.84 -3.83
N GLU A 289 -1.49 -19.30 -4.87
CA GLU A 289 -2.66 -18.57 -5.39
C GLU A 289 -3.85 -18.65 -4.41
N GLU A 290 -3.96 -19.76 -3.68
CA GLU A 290 -4.93 -19.98 -2.60
C GLU A 290 -4.69 -19.00 -1.45
N GLU A 291 -3.43 -18.80 -1.02
CA GLU A 291 -3.07 -17.84 0.03
C GLU A 291 -3.42 -16.40 -0.37
N LEU A 292 -3.04 -15.98 -1.59
CA LEU A 292 -3.34 -14.66 -2.13
C LEU A 292 -4.85 -14.43 -2.31
N SER A 293 -5.58 -15.45 -2.78
CA SER A 293 -7.03 -15.37 -2.94
C SER A 293 -7.75 -15.31 -1.59
N ALA A 294 -7.35 -16.13 -0.60
CA ALA A 294 -7.95 -16.13 0.73
C ALA A 294 -7.79 -14.77 1.44
N VAL A 295 -6.61 -14.15 1.37
CA VAL A 295 -6.37 -12.82 1.95
C VAL A 295 -7.15 -11.73 1.19
N PHE A 296 -7.29 -11.86 -0.13
CA PHE A 296 -8.11 -10.94 -0.93
C PHE A 296 -9.60 -11.02 -0.53
N GLU A 297 -10.20 -12.22 -0.47
CA GLU A 297 -11.60 -12.39 -0.07
C GLU A 297 -11.86 -12.04 1.42
N GLN A 298 -10.85 -12.13 2.30
CA GLN A 298 -10.91 -11.55 3.65
C GLN A 298 -10.95 -10.01 3.64
N SER A 299 -10.16 -9.38 2.77
CA SER A 299 -10.15 -7.91 2.64
C SER A 299 -11.51 -7.35 2.19
N LEU A 300 -12.23 -8.05 1.30
CA LEU A 300 -13.55 -7.64 0.82
C LEU A 300 -14.67 -7.75 1.87
N GLN A 301 -14.45 -8.49 2.96
CA GLN A 301 -15.37 -8.57 4.11
C GLN A 301 -15.19 -7.40 5.09
N CYS A 302 -14.11 -6.64 4.97
CA CYS A 302 -13.85 -5.48 5.81
C CYS A 302 -14.70 -4.27 5.40
N ARG A 303 -14.74 -3.23 6.26
CA ARG A 303 -15.43 -1.96 6.01
C ARG A 303 -14.42 -0.82 5.94
N PHE A 304 -14.01 -0.47 4.73
CA PHE A 304 -13.08 0.63 4.51
C PHE A 304 -13.80 1.99 4.51
N PRO A 305 -13.16 3.07 4.99
CA PRO A 305 -13.70 4.43 4.91
C PRO A 305 -14.02 4.91 3.49
N SER A 306 -13.30 4.43 2.46
CA SER A 306 -13.44 4.89 1.07
C SER A 306 -13.61 3.76 0.07
N PHE A 307 -14.48 3.96 -0.93
CA PHE A 307 -14.62 3.05 -2.09
C PHE A 307 -13.34 2.96 -2.93
N LYS A 308 -12.45 3.95 -2.81
CA LYS A 308 -11.12 3.87 -3.42
C LYS A 308 -10.27 2.74 -2.83
N GLU A 309 -10.38 2.44 -1.54
CA GLU A 309 -9.57 1.37 -0.91
C GLU A 309 -9.95 -0.01 -1.48
N TYR A 310 -11.24 -0.25 -1.74
CA TYR A 310 -11.70 -1.44 -2.46
C TYR A 310 -11.19 -1.47 -3.91
N LEU A 311 -11.20 -0.33 -4.62
CA LEU A 311 -10.63 -0.25 -5.97
C LEU A 311 -9.12 -0.53 -5.99
N ASP A 312 -8.36 0.04 -5.06
CA ASP A 312 -6.92 -0.20 -4.93
C ASP A 312 -6.63 -1.69 -4.61
N LEU A 313 -7.51 -2.38 -3.87
CA LEU A 313 -7.46 -3.83 -3.64
C LEU A 313 -7.76 -4.65 -4.91
N PHE A 314 -8.85 -4.37 -5.62
CA PHE A 314 -9.19 -5.04 -6.88
C PHE A 314 -8.08 -4.84 -7.93
N LEU A 315 -7.55 -3.62 -8.06
CA LEU A 315 -6.43 -3.32 -8.94
C LEU A 315 -5.18 -4.10 -8.52
N THR A 316 -4.83 -4.13 -7.22
CA THR A 316 -3.68 -4.90 -6.71
C THR A 316 -3.81 -6.40 -7.03
N ARG A 317 -5.02 -6.97 -6.89
CA ARG A 317 -5.31 -8.38 -7.20
C ARG A 317 -5.12 -8.70 -8.69
N VAL A 318 -5.67 -7.87 -9.58
CA VAL A 318 -5.44 -7.95 -11.03
C VAL A 318 -3.96 -7.82 -11.37
N ASP A 319 -3.25 -6.90 -10.71
CA ASP A 319 -1.85 -6.62 -11.00
C ASP A 319 -0.93 -7.79 -10.63
N GLY A 320 -1.21 -8.46 -9.50
CA GLY A 320 -0.53 -9.69 -9.09
C GLY A 320 -0.81 -10.85 -10.04
N LEU A 321 -2.09 -11.10 -10.40
CA LEU A 321 -2.47 -12.11 -11.41
C LEU A 321 -1.73 -11.89 -12.73
N ARG A 322 -1.76 -10.65 -13.25
CA ARG A 322 -1.06 -10.27 -14.49
C ARG A 322 0.44 -10.52 -14.40
N ARG A 323 1.09 -10.17 -13.28
CA ARG A 323 2.53 -10.41 -13.07
C ARG A 323 2.84 -11.91 -13.03
N ARG A 324 2.07 -12.71 -12.28
CA ARG A 324 2.22 -14.18 -12.25
C ARG A 324 2.09 -14.79 -13.65
N MET A 325 1.02 -14.47 -14.39
CA MET A 325 0.84 -14.92 -15.77
C MET A 325 1.99 -14.50 -16.71
N SER A 326 2.55 -13.29 -16.52
CA SER A 326 3.69 -12.81 -17.32
C SER A 326 5.00 -13.55 -17.02
N ILE A 327 5.10 -14.22 -15.86
CA ILE A 327 6.27 -14.98 -15.41
C ILE A 327 6.10 -16.49 -15.70
N ALA A 328 4.88 -17.01 -15.60
CA ALA A 328 4.54 -18.44 -15.69
C ALA A 328 4.59 -19.05 -17.10
N GLY A 329 5.08 -18.31 -18.11
CA GLY A 329 5.00 -18.64 -19.55
C GLY A 329 5.81 -19.85 -20.04
N ALA A 330 5.96 -20.91 -19.24
CA ALA A 330 6.62 -22.17 -19.62
C ALA A 330 6.24 -23.42 -18.80
N LYS A 331 5.47 -23.34 -17.69
CA LYS A 331 5.25 -24.51 -16.80
C LYS A 331 3.89 -24.58 -16.08
N GLU A 332 3.10 -25.56 -16.50
CA GLU A 332 2.16 -26.46 -15.79
C GLU A 332 1.11 -25.93 -14.78
N ASP A 333 1.27 -24.76 -14.15
CA ASP A 333 0.19 -24.05 -13.45
C ASP A 333 -0.36 -22.93 -14.36
N GLU A 334 -1.21 -23.30 -15.34
CA GLU A 334 -1.86 -22.35 -16.24
C GLU A 334 -2.94 -21.52 -15.51
N LEU A 335 -2.51 -20.41 -14.88
CA LEU A 335 -3.37 -19.32 -14.44
C LEU A 335 -4.15 -18.75 -15.65
N ASP A 336 -5.39 -19.20 -15.84
CA ASP A 336 -6.26 -18.74 -16.91
C ASP A 336 -6.54 -17.22 -16.80
N TYR A 337 -6.47 -16.53 -17.93
CA TYR A 337 -6.90 -15.15 -18.08
C TYR A 337 -8.36 -14.92 -17.63
N ALA A 338 -9.20 -15.96 -17.66
CA ALA A 338 -10.55 -15.93 -17.10
C ALA A 338 -10.60 -15.44 -15.63
N LEU A 339 -9.57 -15.71 -14.81
CA LEU A 339 -9.51 -15.24 -13.41
C LEU A 339 -9.27 -13.72 -13.31
N ILE A 340 -8.51 -13.13 -14.24
CA ILE A 340 -8.39 -11.67 -14.38
C ILE A 340 -9.75 -11.08 -14.79
N ARG A 341 -10.42 -11.71 -15.76
CA ARG A 341 -11.72 -11.27 -16.28
C ARG A 341 -12.83 -11.33 -15.22
N ASP A 342 -12.89 -12.40 -14.42
CA ASP A 342 -13.74 -12.49 -13.23
C ASP A 342 -13.44 -11.37 -12.23
N THR A 343 -12.16 -11.19 -11.88
CA THR A 343 -11.76 -10.15 -10.90
C THR A 343 -12.20 -8.76 -11.35
N PHE A 344 -12.11 -8.43 -12.64
CA PHE A 344 -12.66 -7.18 -13.18
C PHE A 344 -14.19 -7.12 -13.18
N GLN A 345 -14.88 -8.19 -13.57
CA GLN A 345 -16.35 -8.23 -13.54
C GLN A 345 -16.87 -8.04 -12.11
N ARG A 346 -16.29 -8.74 -11.12
CA ARG A 346 -16.59 -8.57 -9.70
C ARG A 346 -16.26 -7.17 -9.20
N ALA A 347 -15.15 -6.57 -9.63
CA ALA A 347 -14.83 -5.17 -9.31
C ALA A 347 -15.91 -4.21 -9.82
N VAL A 348 -16.35 -4.36 -11.07
CA VAL A 348 -17.38 -3.50 -11.67
C VAL A 348 -18.75 -3.73 -11.01
N GLU A 349 -19.13 -4.96 -10.69
CA GLU A 349 -20.40 -5.26 -10.01
C GLU A 349 -20.43 -4.71 -8.57
N TYR A 350 -19.35 -4.90 -7.80
CA TYR A 350 -19.23 -4.43 -6.42
C TYR A 350 -19.20 -2.89 -6.34
N LEU A 351 -18.48 -2.22 -7.25
CA LEU A 351 -18.23 -0.79 -7.19
C LEU A 351 -19.26 0.08 -7.95
N SER A 352 -19.90 -0.44 -9.01
CA SER A 352 -20.80 0.36 -9.87
C SER A 352 -22.03 1.00 -9.16
N PRO A 353 -22.51 0.57 -7.98
CA PRO A 353 -23.55 1.30 -7.24
C PRO A 353 -23.05 2.59 -6.55
N GLN A 354 -21.73 2.74 -6.37
CA GLN A 354 -21.12 3.76 -5.50
C GLN A 354 -20.04 4.61 -6.21
N LEU A 355 -19.35 4.06 -7.22
CA LEU A 355 -18.47 4.84 -8.10
C LEU A 355 -19.28 5.73 -9.06
N VAL A 356 -19.66 6.90 -8.55
CA VAL A 356 -20.17 8.04 -9.34
C VAL A 356 -19.01 8.94 -9.80
N SER A 357 -17.81 8.79 -9.22
CA SER A 357 -16.58 9.37 -9.78
C SER A 357 -16.27 8.73 -11.13
N CYS A 358 -16.12 9.57 -12.15
CA CYS A 358 -16.00 9.15 -13.54
C CYS A 358 -14.62 8.58 -13.85
N ASP A 359 -13.60 9.22 -13.29
CA ASP A 359 -12.17 9.04 -13.52
C ASP A 359 -11.70 7.65 -13.06
N ASP A 360 -12.12 7.24 -11.86
CA ASP A 360 -11.79 5.94 -11.26
C ASP A 360 -12.41 4.77 -12.06
N LEU A 361 -13.68 4.95 -12.46
CA LEU A 361 -14.42 3.97 -13.25
C LEU A 361 -13.84 3.84 -14.67
N LEU A 362 -13.45 4.97 -15.27
CA LEU A 362 -12.75 5.03 -16.55
C LEU A 362 -11.38 4.34 -16.45
N HIS A 363 -10.60 4.61 -15.40
CA HIS A 363 -9.30 3.96 -15.18
C HIS A 363 -9.43 2.43 -15.11
N LEU A 364 -10.42 1.92 -14.35
CA LEU A 364 -10.68 0.48 -14.22
C LEU A 364 -11.02 -0.17 -15.57
N HIS A 365 -11.97 0.37 -16.32
CA HIS A 365 -12.39 -0.18 -17.61
C HIS A 365 -11.32 -0.03 -18.69
N ALA A 366 -10.61 1.10 -18.72
CA ALA A 366 -9.50 1.32 -19.64
C ALA A 366 -8.33 0.36 -19.36
N TYR A 367 -8.11 -0.01 -18.09
CA TYR A 367 -7.13 -1.04 -17.75
C TYR A 367 -7.60 -2.42 -18.19
N TRP A 368 -8.85 -2.78 -17.90
CA TRP A 368 -9.45 -4.05 -18.32
C TRP A 368 -9.38 -4.26 -19.83
N ALA A 369 -9.85 -3.29 -20.63
CA ALA A 369 -9.82 -3.39 -22.09
C ALA A 369 -8.39 -3.49 -22.65
N ARG A 370 -7.40 -2.83 -22.03
CA ARG A 370 -5.99 -3.02 -22.38
C ARG A 370 -5.48 -4.43 -22.05
N LEU A 371 -5.97 -5.10 -21.01
CA LEU A 371 -5.57 -6.47 -20.69
C LEU A 371 -6.30 -7.52 -21.55
N GLU A 372 -7.57 -7.31 -21.88
CA GLU A 372 -8.29 -8.15 -22.87
C GLU A 372 -7.55 -8.16 -24.21
N ALA A 373 -7.16 -6.97 -24.71
CA ALA A 373 -6.48 -6.85 -26.01
C ALA A 373 -5.03 -7.38 -25.99
N ASN A 374 -4.24 -7.10 -24.95
CA ASN A 374 -2.81 -7.47 -24.93
C ASN A 374 -2.54 -8.89 -24.39
N LEU A 375 -3.19 -9.27 -23.27
CA LEU A 375 -2.92 -10.54 -22.56
C LEU A 375 -3.93 -11.61 -22.92
N GLY A 376 -5.23 -11.27 -22.89
CA GLY A 376 -6.31 -12.15 -23.35
C GLY A 376 -6.36 -12.34 -24.87
N LYS A 377 -5.72 -11.45 -25.63
CA LYS A 377 -5.70 -11.38 -27.11
C LYS A 377 -7.09 -11.29 -27.76
N ASP A 378 -8.10 -10.87 -27.00
CA ASP A 378 -9.49 -10.73 -27.45
C ASP A 378 -9.87 -9.25 -27.62
N MET A 379 -9.80 -8.79 -28.86
CA MET A 379 -10.18 -7.44 -29.23
C MET A 379 -11.71 -7.21 -29.19
N LEU A 380 -12.52 -8.26 -29.31
CA LEU A 380 -13.98 -8.15 -29.23
C LEU A 380 -14.43 -8.01 -27.77
N ALA A 381 -13.81 -8.72 -26.84
CA ALA A 381 -13.97 -8.50 -25.41
C ALA A 381 -13.51 -7.09 -24.99
N ALA A 382 -12.33 -6.64 -25.46
CA ALA A 382 -11.83 -5.29 -25.20
C ALA A 382 -12.82 -4.20 -25.65
N ARG A 383 -13.40 -4.33 -26.85
CA ARG A 383 -14.47 -3.45 -27.35
C ARG A 383 -15.75 -3.59 -26.53
N GLY A 384 -16.11 -4.81 -26.12
CA GLY A 384 -17.26 -5.08 -25.25
C GLY A 384 -17.21 -4.33 -23.92
N VAL A 385 -16.03 -4.25 -23.28
CA VAL A 385 -15.79 -3.46 -22.06
C VAL A 385 -16.06 -1.97 -22.31
N TRP A 386 -15.56 -1.40 -23.41
CA TRP A 386 -15.81 0.00 -23.77
C TRP A 386 -17.27 0.28 -24.12
N GLU A 387 -17.94 -0.57 -24.90
CA GLU A 387 -19.36 -0.41 -25.21
C GLU A 387 -20.26 -0.59 -23.96
N ASN A 388 -19.82 -1.33 -22.94
CA ASN A 388 -20.49 -1.40 -21.64
C ASN A 388 -20.33 -0.07 -20.88
N LEU A 389 -19.12 0.46 -20.78
CA LEU A 389 -18.88 1.76 -20.14
C LEU A 389 -19.62 2.90 -20.88
N LEU A 390 -19.67 2.89 -22.21
CA LEU A 390 -20.41 3.89 -22.99
C LEU A 390 -21.94 3.84 -22.79
N LYS A 391 -22.53 2.69 -22.44
CA LYS A 391 -23.94 2.60 -22.05
C LYS A 391 -24.22 3.30 -20.71
N LYS A 392 -23.27 3.24 -19.77
CA LYS A 392 -23.37 3.90 -18.44
C LYS A 392 -23.00 5.39 -18.50
N SER A 393 -21.91 5.71 -19.22
CA SER A 393 -21.17 6.97 -19.06
C SER A 393 -20.86 7.69 -20.38
N GLY A 394 -21.51 7.32 -21.49
CA GLY A 394 -21.28 7.89 -22.83
C GLY A 394 -21.66 9.37 -23.03
N SER A 395 -22.03 10.08 -21.96
CA SER A 395 -22.17 11.54 -21.87
C SER A 395 -20.86 12.25 -21.55
N LEU A 396 -19.80 11.52 -21.19
CA LEU A 396 -18.47 12.04 -20.87
C LEU A 396 -17.55 11.93 -22.09
N LEU A 397 -16.84 13.01 -22.44
CA LEU A 397 -15.93 13.01 -23.58
C LEU A 397 -14.74 12.06 -23.38
N GLU A 398 -14.18 12.03 -22.18
CA GLU A 398 -12.95 11.28 -21.85
C GLU A 398 -13.10 9.78 -22.10
N VAL A 399 -14.27 9.20 -21.82
CA VAL A 399 -14.59 7.80 -22.14
C VAL A 399 -14.48 7.51 -23.64
N TRP A 400 -14.94 8.43 -24.49
CA TRP A 400 -14.81 8.28 -25.94
C TRP A 400 -13.35 8.44 -26.40
N LEU A 401 -12.64 9.43 -25.85
CA LEU A 401 -11.24 9.69 -26.22
C LEU A 401 -10.32 8.53 -25.81
N SER A 402 -10.48 7.94 -24.63
CA SER A 402 -9.68 6.79 -24.21
C SER A 402 -9.99 5.49 -24.95
N TYR A 403 -11.24 5.30 -25.43
CA TYR A 403 -11.57 4.20 -26.34
C TYR A 403 -10.91 4.38 -27.70
N ILE A 404 -10.99 5.60 -28.27
CA ILE A 404 -10.28 5.97 -29.50
C ILE A 404 -8.76 5.78 -29.34
N GLU A 405 -8.18 6.27 -28.24
CA GLU A 405 -6.75 6.13 -27.93
C GLU A 405 -6.32 4.66 -27.95
N MET A 406 -7.08 3.76 -27.31
CA MET A 406 -6.83 2.32 -27.37
C MET A 406 -6.87 1.77 -28.81
N GLU A 407 -7.91 2.08 -29.59
CA GLU A 407 -7.99 1.61 -30.99
C GLU A 407 -6.85 2.16 -31.85
N THR A 408 -6.43 3.42 -31.66
CA THR A 408 -5.27 4.00 -32.36
C THR A 408 -3.94 3.38 -31.95
N ALA A 409 -3.75 3.08 -30.66
CA ALA A 409 -2.55 2.41 -30.15
C ALA A 409 -2.45 0.96 -30.66
N MET A 410 -3.58 0.30 -30.93
CA MET A 410 -3.67 -1.02 -31.56
C MET A 410 -3.60 -0.97 -33.11
N GLY A 411 -3.49 0.22 -33.71
CA GLY A 411 -3.44 0.40 -35.17
C GLY A 411 -4.79 0.26 -35.90
N HIS A 412 -5.91 0.14 -35.20
CA HIS A 412 -7.25 -0.01 -35.77
C HIS A 412 -7.86 1.33 -36.21
N ILE A 413 -7.15 2.06 -37.07
CA ILE A 413 -7.48 3.43 -37.49
C ILE A 413 -8.92 3.56 -38.02
N ASN A 414 -9.43 2.56 -38.76
CA ASN A 414 -10.79 2.59 -39.29
C ASN A 414 -11.87 2.52 -38.19
N GLU A 415 -11.65 1.78 -37.10
CA GLU A 415 -12.57 1.73 -35.96
C GLU A 415 -12.44 2.98 -35.09
N ALA A 416 -11.24 3.49 -34.86
CA ALA A 416 -11.04 4.80 -34.23
C ALA A 416 -11.80 5.91 -34.98
N ARG A 417 -11.73 5.92 -36.33
CA ARG A 417 -12.48 6.82 -37.22
C ARG A 417 -14.00 6.60 -37.13
N SER A 418 -14.46 5.37 -36.96
CA SER A 418 -15.87 5.03 -36.72
C SER A 418 -16.37 5.59 -35.37
N ILE A 419 -15.58 5.42 -34.32
CA ILE A 419 -15.87 5.92 -32.96
C ILE A 419 -15.87 7.45 -32.94
N TYR A 420 -14.94 8.13 -33.64
CA TYR A 420 -14.98 9.60 -33.82
C TYR A 420 -16.31 10.07 -34.45
N LYS A 421 -16.74 9.45 -35.56
CA LYS A 421 -18.01 9.76 -36.24
C LYS A 421 -19.23 9.55 -35.31
N ARG A 422 -19.18 8.51 -34.46
CA ARG A 422 -20.22 8.19 -33.45
C ARG A 422 -20.21 9.17 -32.26
N CYS A 423 -19.03 9.58 -31.81
CA CYS A 423 -18.81 10.53 -30.72
C CYS A 423 -19.26 11.96 -31.11
N TYR A 424 -18.88 12.43 -32.30
CA TYR A 424 -19.28 13.73 -32.86
C TYR A 424 -20.81 13.95 -32.92
N SER A 425 -21.57 12.85 -33.01
CA SER A 425 -23.04 12.89 -32.99
C SER A 425 -23.64 13.19 -31.60
N LYS A 426 -22.85 13.17 -30.53
CA LYS A 426 -23.27 13.53 -29.16
C LYS A 426 -23.17 15.04 -28.91
N ARG A 427 -23.49 15.47 -27.69
CA ARG A 427 -23.32 16.84 -27.20
C ARG A 427 -22.70 16.77 -25.80
N PHE A 428 -21.52 17.37 -25.65
CA PHE A 428 -20.76 17.39 -24.40
C PHE A 428 -20.82 18.78 -23.77
N PRO A 429 -20.90 18.89 -22.43
CA PRO A 429 -20.92 20.17 -21.73
C PRO A 429 -19.55 20.88 -21.80
N GLY A 430 -19.53 22.17 -21.48
CA GLY A 430 -18.31 22.98 -21.48
C GLY A 430 -17.66 23.06 -22.85
N THR A 431 -16.34 22.87 -22.91
CA THR A 431 -15.57 22.82 -24.16
C THR A 431 -15.67 21.49 -24.89
N GLY A 432 -16.20 20.42 -24.30
CA GLY A 432 -16.08 19.06 -24.86
C GLY A 432 -16.64 18.87 -26.27
N SER A 433 -17.63 19.70 -26.68
CA SER A 433 -18.16 19.69 -28.06
C SER A 433 -17.24 20.40 -29.08
N GLU A 434 -16.37 21.28 -28.62
CA GLU A 434 -15.27 21.93 -29.36
C GLU A 434 -14.01 21.03 -29.32
N ASP A 435 -13.70 20.41 -28.18
CA ASP A 435 -12.53 19.55 -27.99
C ASP A 435 -12.58 18.28 -28.87
N ILE A 436 -13.73 17.61 -28.99
CA ILE A 436 -13.91 16.46 -29.90
C ILE A 436 -13.71 16.85 -31.37
N CYS A 437 -14.08 18.08 -31.74
CA CYS A 437 -13.93 18.60 -33.09
C CYS A 437 -12.45 18.80 -33.44
N HIS A 438 -11.69 19.45 -32.56
CA HIS A 438 -10.25 19.60 -32.73
C HIS A 438 -9.49 18.26 -32.67
N SER A 439 -9.91 17.33 -31.79
CA SER A 439 -9.30 15.99 -31.69
C SER A 439 -9.52 15.16 -32.96
N TRP A 440 -10.71 15.20 -33.56
CA TRP A 440 -10.97 14.49 -34.81
C TRP A 440 -10.14 15.06 -35.96
N LEU A 441 -10.08 16.40 -36.09
CA LEU A 441 -9.22 17.06 -37.08
C LEU A 441 -7.72 16.77 -36.87
N ARG A 442 -7.28 16.56 -35.63
CA ARG A 442 -5.91 16.11 -35.33
C ARG A 442 -5.69 14.66 -35.75
N PHE A 443 -6.62 13.75 -35.41
CA PHE A 443 -6.54 12.35 -35.78
C PHE A 443 -6.45 12.13 -37.30
N GLU A 444 -7.25 12.82 -38.12
CA GLU A 444 -7.17 12.67 -39.58
C GLU A 444 -5.88 13.29 -40.17
N ARG A 445 -5.20 14.20 -39.45
CA ARG A 445 -3.86 14.69 -39.83
C ARG A 445 -2.73 13.72 -39.46
N GLU A 446 -2.93 12.91 -38.41
CA GLU A 446 -1.93 11.96 -37.91
C GLU A 446 -2.09 10.56 -38.55
N TYR A 447 -3.30 10.17 -38.96
CA TYR A 447 -3.64 8.81 -39.44
C TYR A 447 -4.63 8.78 -40.63
N GLY A 448 -5.00 9.92 -41.21
CA GLY A 448 -5.97 10.01 -42.31
C GLY A 448 -5.34 10.20 -43.68
N THR A 449 -6.15 9.98 -44.72
CA THR A 449 -5.85 10.46 -46.07
C THR A 449 -6.20 11.95 -46.20
N LEU A 450 -5.75 12.61 -47.28
CA LEU A 450 -6.18 13.98 -47.57
C LEU A 450 -7.71 14.08 -47.72
N ASP A 451 -8.33 13.08 -48.35
CA ASP A 451 -9.79 13.01 -48.54
C ASP A 451 -10.53 12.82 -47.21
N ASP A 452 -10.01 12.00 -46.28
CA ASP A 452 -10.56 11.88 -44.92
C ASP A 452 -10.46 13.21 -44.14
N LEU A 453 -9.33 13.90 -44.26
CA LEU A 453 -9.09 15.19 -43.61
C LEU A 453 -10.03 16.28 -44.16
N ASP A 454 -10.17 16.40 -45.47
CA ASP A 454 -11.10 17.35 -46.09
C ASP A 454 -12.56 17.03 -45.77
N LEU A 455 -12.93 15.73 -45.72
CA LEU A 455 -14.26 15.31 -45.27
C LEU A 455 -14.51 15.65 -43.79
N ALA A 456 -13.51 15.53 -42.92
CA ALA A 456 -13.61 15.92 -41.52
C ALA A 456 -13.70 17.44 -41.36
N VAL A 457 -12.84 18.23 -42.03
CA VAL A 457 -12.91 19.70 -42.08
C VAL A 457 -14.30 20.16 -42.53
N LYS A 458 -14.80 19.63 -43.65
CA LYS A 458 -16.12 19.96 -44.21
C LYS A 458 -17.28 19.66 -43.25
N LYS A 459 -17.16 18.65 -42.39
CA LYS A 459 -18.17 18.31 -41.36
C LYS A 459 -18.02 19.13 -40.08
N VAL A 460 -16.79 19.41 -39.65
CA VAL A 460 -16.47 19.99 -38.34
C VAL A 460 -16.51 21.52 -38.35
N THR A 461 -16.05 22.18 -39.43
CA THR A 461 -15.97 23.65 -39.49
C THR A 461 -17.30 24.37 -39.23
N PRO A 462 -18.46 23.96 -39.80
CA PRO A 462 -19.74 24.59 -39.49
C PRO A 462 -20.15 24.45 -38.01
N ARG A 463 -19.79 23.33 -37.38
CA ARG A 463 -20.10 23.04 -35.96
C ARG A 463 -19.23 23.84 -35.01
N LEU A 464 -17.95 24.05 -35.34
CA LEU A 464 -17.06 24.96 -34.61
C LEU A 464 -17.56 26.41 -34.71
N GLN A 465 -18.00 26.85 -35.89
CA GLN A 465 -18.59 28.19 -36.08
C GLN A 465 -19.87 28.38 -35.25
N GLU A 466 -20.78 27.40 -35.23
CA GLU A 466 -21.99 27.41 -34.40
C GLU A 466 -21.65 27.54 -32.90
N LEU A 467 -20.69 26.74 -32.42
CA LEU A 467 -20.23 26.76 -31.02
C LEU A 467 -19.56 28.09 -30.65
N MET A 468 -18.75 28.67 -31.55
CA MET A 468 -18.11 29.96 -31.36
C MET A 468 -19.14 31.10 -31.26
N ILE A 469 -20.11 31.15 -32.16
CA ILE A 469 -21.21 32.14 -32.11
C ILE A 469 -22.01 31.99 -30.81
N PHE A 470 -22.31 30.77 -30.39
CA PHE A 470 -23.03 30.49 -29.15
C PHE A 470 -22.26 30.95 -27.89
N LYS A 471 -20.94 30.81 -27.88
CA LYS A 471 -20.02 31.29 -26.83
C LYS A 471 -20.07 32.81 -26.70
N THR A 472 -19.87 33.52 -27.81
CA THR A 472 -19.93 34.99 -27.88
C THR A 472 -21.33 35.55 -27.57
N GLN A 473 -22.41 34.81 -27.82
CA GLN A 473 -23.78 35.20 -27.41
C GLN A 473 -24.10 34.96 -25.93
N GLN A 474 -23.29 34.18 -25.20
CA GLN A 474 -23.46 33.95 -23.75
C GLN A 474 -22.62 34.87 -22.87
N GLU A 475 -21.45 35.30 -23.34
CA GLU A 475 -20.54 36.20 -22.62
C GLU A 475 -21.23 37.48 -22.11
N PRO A 476 -21.93 38.30 -22.94
CA PRO A 476 -22.62 39.50 -22.45
C PRO A 476 -23.79 39.17 -21.49
N LYS A 477 -24.39 37.97 -21.58
CA LYS A 477 -25.45 37.53 -20.65
C LYS A 477 -24.89 37.15 -19.27
N LYS A 478 -23.67 36.62 -19.20
CA LYS A 478 -22.96 36.41 -17.93
C LYS A 478 -22.58 37.74 -17.29
N GLU A 479 -22.06 38.69 -18.07
CA GLU A 479 -21.73 40.03 -17.57
C GLU A 479 -22.98 40.77 -17.05
N LEU A 480 -24.08 40.77 -17.81
CA LEU A 480 -25.35 41.38 -17.38
C LEU A 480 -25.96 40.74 -16.12
N MET A 481 -25.76 39.44 -15.89
CA MET A 481 -26.16 38.81 -14.62
C MET A 481 -25.18 39.06 -13.46
N LEU A 482 -23.91 39.36 -13.75
CA LEU A 482 -22.93 39.77 -12.75
C LEU A 482 -23.08 41.25 -12.35
N SER A 483 -23.53 42.13 -13.25
CA SER A 483 -23.92 43.51 -12.92
C SER A 483 -25.25 43.55 -12.17
N SER A 484 -26.30 42.89 -12.66
CA SER A 484 -27.63 42.93 -12.04
C SER A 484 -27.64 42.36 -10.60
N LYS A 485 -26.79 41.36 -10.29
CA LYS A 485 -26.57 40.87 -8.92
C LYS A 485 -25.84 41.85 -7.98
N ARG A 486 -25.21 42.90 -8.49
CA ARG A 486 -24.65 44.00 -7.68
C ARG A 486 -25.72 45.07 -7.38
N GLU A 487 -26.66 45.29 -8.30
CA GLU A 487 -27.70 46.32 -8.19
C GLU A 487 -28.85 45.92 -7.27
N SER A 488 -29.17 44.62 -7.18
CA SER A 488 -30.26 44.10 -6.33
C SER A 488 -30.00 44.15 -4.81
N SER A 489 -29.00 44.90 -4.35
CA SER A 489 -28.64 45.03 -2.92
C SER A 489 -28.93 46.42 -2.33
N VAL A 490 -29.37 47.40 -3.14
CA VAL A 490 -29.60 48.79 -2.70
C VAL A 490 -30.96 49.33 -3.17
N SER A 491 -32.01 49.13 -2.36
CA SER A 491 -33.09 50.10 -2.05
C SER A 491 -34.33 49.41 -1.47
N THR A 492 -34.65 49.69 -0.21
CA THR A 492 -35.93 49.36 0.42
C THR A 492 -36.67 50.63 0.83
N ASN A 493 -38.01 50.53 0.93
CA ASN A 493 -38.99 51.61 1.20
C ASN A 493 -39.27 52.52 -0.04
N THR A 494 -40.51 52.91 -0.36
CA THR A 494 -41.72 53.10 0.47
C THR A 494 -43.06 52.84 -0.27
N GLN A 495 -44.06 52.29 0.45
CA GLN A 495 -45.52 52.60 0.39
C GLN A 495 -46.34 52.42 -0.94
N LYS A 496 -47.69 52.28 -0.95
CA LYS A 496 -48.68 51.53 -0.11
C LYS A 496 -50.08 51.59 -0.79
N LYS A 497 -50.94 50.58 -0.62
CA LYS A 497 -52.35 50.45 -1.16
C LYS A 497 -52.38 50.23 -2.70
N ARG A 498 -53.33 49.54 -3.36
CA ARG A 498 -54.65 48.85 -3.11
C ARG A 498 -54.79 47.81 -4.27
N LYS A 499 -55.57 46.71 -4.28
CA LYS A 499 -56.49 45.99 -3.36
C LYS A 499 -56.68 44.53 -3.90
N ILE A 500 -57.26 43.61 -3.10
CA ILE A 500 -58.20 42.49 -3.41
C ILE A 500 -58.48 42.19 -4.91
N SER A 501 -58.54 40.96 -5.46
CA SER A 501 -58.28 39.54 -5.04
C SER A 501 -58.35 38.63 -6.32
N LYS A 502 -58.35 37.28 -6.37
CA LYS A 502 -58.54 36.17 -5.40
C LYS A 502 -57.73 34.90 -5.83
N MET A 503 -58.02 33.77 -5.17
CA MET A 503 -57.37 32.45 -5.16
C MET A 503 -57.73 31.48 -6.32
N SER A 504 -56.88 30.44 -6.48
CA SER A 504 -57.18 29.01 -6.83
C SER A 504 -57.86 28.67 -8.18
N SER A 505 -57.56 27.55 -8.86
CA SER A 505 -56.59 26.46 -8.61
C SER A 505 -56.38 25.58 -9.86
N ASP A 506 -55.22 24.92 -9.95
CA ASP A 506 -54.96 23.55 -10.44
C ASP A 506 -55.96 22.89 -11.44
N LYS A 507 -55.54 22.64 -12.70
CA LYS A 507 -55.51 21.30 -13.34
C LYS A 507 -55.00 21.27 -14.80
N GLN A 508 -54.76 20.04 -15.28
CA GLN A 508 -54.20 19.64 -16.59
C GLN A 508 -55.28 19.44 -17.71
N PRO A 509 -54.95 19.05 -18.98
CA PRO A 509 -55.69 19.46 -20.19
C PRO A 509 -56.70 18.43 -20.74
N PRO A 510 -57.43 18.77 -21.84
CA PRO A 510 -57.72 17.75 -22.87
C PRO A 510 -57.82 18.19 -24.35
N ALA A 511 -57.41 17.26 -25.24
CA ALA A 511 -58.10 16.78 -26.46
C ALA A 511 -58.20 17.55 -27.82
N LYS A 512 -58.27 16.71 -28.87
CA LYS A 512 -58.26 16.91 -30.34
C LYS A 512 -59.60 17.35 -30.98
N ARG A 513 -59.54 17.91 -32.20
CA ARG A 513 -60.52 17.79 -33.33
C ARG A 513 -59.71 17.77 -34.67
N LYS A 514 -59.93 16.86 -35.65
CA LYS A 514 -60.94 16.79 -36.75
C LYS A 514 -60.90 18.00 -37.72
N LYS A 515 -61.05 17.88 -39.06
CA LYS A 515 -61.71 16.86 -39.93
C LYS A 515 -61.27 16.99 -41.43
N GLU A 516 -61.29 15.88 -42.22
CA GLU A 516 -61.56 15.74 -43.70
C GLU A 516 -60.87 16.66 -44.76
N ASN A 517 -60.74 16.36 -46.07
CA ASN A 517 -61.30 15.32 -46.98
C ASN A 517 -60.32 14.95 -48.14
N ALA A 518 -60.65 13.97 -49.00
CA ALA A 518 -59.85 13.53 -50.19
C ALA A 518 -60.59 13.77 -51.54
N PRO A 519 -60.00 13.48 -52.74
CA PRO A 519 -60.02 12.10 -53.30
C PRO A 519 -58.78 11.68 -54.16
N LYS A 520 -58.80 10.43 -54.66
CA LYS A 520 -57.90 9.79 -55.67
C LYS A 520 -58.71 9.20 -56.84
N PRO A 521 -58.08 8.86 -57.98
CA PRO A 521 -57.95 7.45 -58.44
C PRO A 521 -56.47 6.97 -58.38
N ALA A 522 -56.10 5.68 -58.19
CA ALA A 522 -56.39 4.43 -58.91
C ALA A 522 -55.54 4.25 -60.20
N GLU A 523 -54.96 3.10 -60.58
CA GLU A 523 -54.58 1.80 -59.94
C GLU A 523 -53.64 1.05 -60.97
N ALA A 524 -53.00 -0.12 -60.79
CA ALA A 524 -52.95 -1.13 -59.71
C ALA A 524 -51.57 -1.83 -59.56
N SER A 525 -51.22 -2.79 -60.42
CA SER A 525 -50.18 -3.83 -60.20
C SER A 525 -49.52 -4.30 -61.55
N ASP A 526 -48.65 -5.33 -61.71
CA ASP A 526 -48.36 -6.54 -60.90
C ASP A 526 -46.92 -7.14 -61.09
N VAL A 527 -46.74 -8.44 -60.75
CA VAL A 527 -45.53 -9.24 -60.42
C VAL A 527 -44.95 -10.16 -61.55
N ASP A 528 -43.64 -10.48 -61.49
CA ASP A 528 -42.87 -11.66 -62.04
C ASP A 528 -42.71 -11.90 -63.58
N GLN A 529 -41.77 -12.74 -64.12
CA GLN A 529 -40.36 -13.11 -63.78
C GLN A 529 -39.75 -14.06 -64.90
N ILE A 530 -38.46 -14.43 -64.78
CA ILE A 530 -37.79 -15.69 -65.27
C ILE A 530 -37.25 -15.79 -66.73
N ARG A 531 -36.04 -16.40 -66.82
CA ARG A 531 -35.28 -17.00 -67.98
C ARG A 531 -34.60 -16.05 -69.01
N ALA A 532 -33.44 -16.38 -69.61
CA ALA A 532 -32.35 -17.32 -69.23
C ALA A 532 -31.09 -17.21 -70.15
N THR A 533 -29.91 -17.57 -69.62
CA THR A 533 -28.72 -18.21 -70.27
C THR A 533 -28.20 -17.79 -71.66
N GLY A 534 -26.88 -17.56 -71.80
CA GLY A 534 -26.19 -17.59 -73.11
C GLY A 534 -24.69 -17.20 -73.12
N ASN A 535 -23.79 -18.19 -73.16
CA ASN A 535 -22.31 -18.08 -73.12
C ASN A 535 -21.62 -17.28 -74.24
N ALA A 536 -20.32 -16.96 -74.00
CA ALA A 536 -19.14 -17.23 -74.86
C ALA A 536 -18.23 -16.04 -75.27
N ASN A 537 -16.92 -16.34 -75.33
CA ASN A 537 -15.78 -15.44 -75.54
C ASN A 537 -15.42 -15.21 -77.03
N ASP A 538 -14.69 -14.13 -77.34
CA ASP A 538 -13.54 -14.08 -78.29
C ASP A 538 -12.72 -12.79 -78.00
N THR A 539 -11.42 -12.78 -77.61
CA THR A 539 -10.10 -13.00 -78.30
C THR A 539 -9.50 -11.78 -79.06
N GLY A 540 -8.15 -11.75 -79.16
CA GLY A 540 -7.31 -10.68 -79.77
C GLY A 540 -6.71 -9.68 -78.75
N ALA A 541 -5.40 -9.50 -78.47
CA ALA A 541 -4.08 -9.96 -78.98
C ALA A 541 -3.28 -8.98 -79.90
N VAL A 542 -1.94 -8.94 -79.71
CA VAL A 542 -0.85 -8.32 -80.54
C VAL A 542 -0.65 -6.78 -80.44
N ASP A 543 0.53 -6.13 -80.49
CA ASP A 543 1.97 -6.42 -80.11
C ASP A 543 2.88 -5.14 -80.27
N LYS A 544 4.12 -5.15 -79.70
CA LYS A 544 5.38 -4.37 -79.99
C LYS A 544 5.68 -2.93 -79.50
N GLY A 545 6.97 -2.70 -79.19
CA GLY A 545 7.68 -1.39 -78.98
C GLY A 545 8.30 -1.20 -77.57
N GLU A 546 9.51 -1.66 -77.16
CA GLU A 546 10.90 -1.47 -77.65
C GLU A 546 11.41 0.01 -77.61
N VAL A 547 12.59 0.42 -77.09
CA VAL A 547 13.78 -0.23 -76.43
C VAL A 547 14.45 0.76 -75.42
N ALA A 548 15.06 0.32 -74.30
CA ALA A 548 16.28 0.94 -73.71
C ALA A 548 16.89 0.15 -72.51
N THR A 549 18.10 -0.38 -72.71
CA THR A 549 18.94 -1.27 -71.87
C THR A 549 19.57 -0.70 -70.58
N LEU A 550 19.56 -1.50 -69.49
CA LEU A 550 20.71 -2.19 -68.78
C LEU A 550 22.10 -1.50 -68.67
N PRO A 551 22.92 -1.72 -67.59
CA PRO A 551 23.29 -3.02 -66.93
C PRO A 551 22.98 -3.12 -65.40
N LYS A 552 22.81 -4.30 -64.75
CA LYS A 552 23.68 -5.48 -64.45
C LYS A 552 24.79 -5.19 -63.40
N ALA A 553 25.15 -6.08 -62.44
CA ALA A 553 24.79 -7.49 -62.16
C ALA A 553 25.07 -7.92 -60.68
N ALA A 554 24.62 -9.14 -60.30
CA ALA A 554 25.37 -10.28 -59.67
C ALA A 554 26.31 -10.09 -58.43
N GLU A 555 26.56 -11.06 -57.52
CA GLU A 555 26.06 -12.43 -57.28
C GLU A 555 26.45 -12.99 -55.87
N THR A 556 25.74 -14.05 -55.43
CA THR A 556 26.06 -15.26 -54.59
C THR A 556 27.16 -15.34 -53.47
N THR A 557 26.97 -16.37 -52.60
CA THR A 557 27.94 -17.19 -51.81
C THR A 557 28.50 -16.79 -50.42
N ALA A 558 27.95 -17.45 -49.38
CA ALA A 558 28.59 -18.41 -48.45
C ALA A 558 29.91 -18.15 -47.64
N THR A 559 29.77 -18.20 -46.30
CA THR A 559 30.64 -18.87 -45.27
C THR A 559 32.16 -18.59 -45.16
N ASN A 560 32.62 -17.91 -44.08
CA ASN A 560 33.27 -18.51 -42.87
C ASN A 560 34.12 -17.51 -42.01
N LYS A 561 34.08 -17.71 -40.67
CA LYS A 561 35.17 -17.70 -39.63
C LYS A 561 36.33 -16.65 -39.69
N GLU A 562 36.89 -16.11 -38.59
CA GLU A 562 36.68 -16.30 -37.13
C GLU A 562 37.34 -15.15 -36.29
N ALA A 563 37.07 -15.14 -34.97
CA ALA A 563 37.68 -14.29 -33.91
C ALA A 563 37.38 -12.76 -34.00
N VAL A 564 37.18 -11.99 -32.92
CA VAL A 564 37.61 -12.05 -31.50
C VAL A 564 36.50 -11.52 -30.56
N GLY A 565 36.52 -11.90 -29.27
CA GLY A 565 36.07 -11.00 -28.19
C GLY A 565 34.68 -11.25 -27.59
N ASN A 566 34.61 -12.12 -26.59
CA ASN A 566 33.44 -12.28 -25.72
C ASN A 566 33.42 -11.20 -24.62
N SER A 567 32.28 -10.57 -24.34
CA SER A 567 32.01 -9.90 -23.06
C SER A 567 30.53 -9.77 -22.75
N LYS A 568 30.16 -10.13 -21.52
CA LYS A 568 28.80 -10.02 -20.96
C LYS A 568 28.44 -8.56 -20.71
N ILE A 569 27.16 -8.23 -20.87
CA ILE A 569 26.60 -7.01 -20.27
C ILE A 569 26.66 -7.19 -18.74
N MET A 570 27.32 -6.27 -18.04
CA MET A 570 27.43 -6.28 -16.57
C MET A 570 26.45 -5.30 -15.93
N ASP A 571 25.98 -5.61 -14.72
CA ASP A 571 25.18 -4.71 -13.90
C ASP A 571 25.85 -3.37 -13.65
N SER A 572 25.14 -2.27 -13.91
CA SER A 572 25.60 -0.93 -13.56
C SER A 572 25.33 -0.67 -12.08
N LYS A 573 26.39 -0.54 -11.29
CA LYS A 573 26.35 -0.14 -9.87
C LYS A 573 25.55 1.18 -9.67
N PRO A 574 24.88 1.38 -8.52
CA PRO A 574 24.24 2.65 -8.21
C PRO A 574 25.26 3.79 -8.20
N LYS A 575 25.00 4.85 -8.97
CA LYS A 575 25.79 6.08 -8.91
C LYS A 575 25.59 6.74 -7.55
N PHE A 576 26.67 7.04 -6.85
CA PHE A 576 26.65 7.96 -5.72
C PHE A 576 26.47 9.38 -6.26
N TYR A 577 25.48 10.11 -5.74
CA TYR A 577 25.28 11.53 -5.99
C TYR A 577 25.76 12.28 -4.75
N ASN A 578 26.50 13.37 -4.92
CA ASN A 578 27.04 14.17 -3.83
C ASN A 578 26.35 15.54 -3.81
N ASP A 579 25.27 15.65 -3.02
CA ASP A 579 24.35 16.81 -2.94
C ASP A 579 25.03 18.17 -2.62
N GLN A 580 26.33 18.17 -2.30
CA GLN A 580 27.10 19.36 -1.97
C GLN A 580 27.34 20.28 -3.19
N CYS A 581 27.51 19.72 -4.40
CA CYS A 581 27.90 20.46 -5.62
C CYS A 581 26.77 20.59 -6.67
N THR A 582 25.51 20.50 -6.24
CA THR A 582 24.34 20.50 -7.14
C THR A 582 23.75 21.89 -7.38
N ALA A 583 23.55 22.26 -8.64
CA ALA A 583 22.73 23.39 -9.06
C ALA A 583 21.26 22.96 -9.25
N PHE A 584 20.33 23.78 -8.76
CA PHE A 584 18.91 23.70 -9.09
C PHE A 584 18.56 24.72 -10.18
N ILE A 585 17.86 24.26 -11.21
CA ILE A 585 17.47 25.05 -12.39
C ILE A 585 15.95 25.07 -12.51
N SER A 586 15.40 26.27 -12.69
CA SER A 586 13.97 26.54 -12.79
C SER A 586 13.64 27.49 -13.94
N ASN A 587 12.37 27.53 -14.36
CA ASN A 587 11.88 28.23 -15.54
C ASN A 587 12.48 27.74 -16.88
N LEU A 588 12.81 26.46 -16.95
CA LEU A 588 13.21 25.78 -18.19
C LEU A 588 12.04 25.73 -19.20
N SER A 589 12.33 25.70 -20.50
CA SER A 589 11.28 25.40 -21.51
C SER A 589 10.79 23.95 -21.36
N LEU A 590 9.52 23.69 -21.70
CA LEU A 590 8.94 22.34 -21.66
C LEU A 590 9.55 21.41 -22.72
N GLU A 591 10.09 21.99 -23.80
CA GLU A 591 10.77 21.33 -24.92
C GLU A 591 12.25 21.04 -24.64
N ALA A 592 12.82 21.57 -23.54
CA ALA A 592 14.24 21.45 -23.27
C ALA A 592 14.62 20.00 -22.97
N SER A 593 15.68 19.54 -23.64
CA SER A 593 16.29 18.22 -23.48
C SER A 593 17.52 18.27 -22.56
N GLU A 594 18.01 17.10 -22.14
CA GLU A 594 19.24 16.98 -21.37
C GLU A 594 20.45 17.55 -22.15
N LYS A 595 20.50 17.30 -23.46
CA LYS A 595 21.56 17.79 -24.35
C LYS A 595 21.66 19.31 -24.33
N HIS A 596 20.54 20.03 -24.38
CA HIS A 596 20.55 21.50 -24.34
C HIS A 596 21.03 22.09 -23.01
N LEU A 597 20.97 21.33 -21.90
CA LEU A 597 21.59 21.73 -20.64
C LEU A 597 23.09 21.42 -20.62
N GLN A 598 23.51 20.25 -21.14
CA GLN A 598 24.93 19.91 -21.31
C GLN A 598 25.65 20.92 -22.24
N GLU A 599 25.02 21.27 -23.36
CA GLU A 599 25.45 22.33 -24.28
C GLU A 599 25.58 23.68 -23.56
N PHE A 600 24.55 24.11 -22.82
CA PHE A 600 24.52 25.41 -22.13
C PHE A 600 25.53 25.55 -20.99
N PHE A 601 25.92 24.45 -20.32
CA PHE A 601 26.95 24.44 -19.29
C PHE A 601 28.34 24.00 -19.79
N SER A 602 28.50 23.73 -21.09
CA SER A 602 29.80 23.33 -21.66
C SER A 602 30.91 24.36 -21.39
N ASP A 603 30.64 25.66 -21.55
CA ASP A 603 31.60 26.73 -21.21
C ASP A 603 32.00 26.78 -19.73
N CYS A 604 31.21 26.17 -18.82
CA CYS A 604 31.50 26.15 -17.39
C CYS A 604 32.37 24.96 -16.98
N GLY A 605 32.39 23.88 -17.77
CA GLY A 605 33.05 22.62 -17.40
C GLY A 605 32.34 21.85 -16.27
N GLY A 606 32.97 20.75 -15.84
CA GLY A 606 32.64 20.04 -14.59
C GLY A 606 31.26 19.35 -14.49
N VAL A 607 30.46 19.26 -15.56
CA VAL A 607 29.11 18.64 -15.49
C VAL A 607 29.21 17.12 -15.31
N THR A 608 28.85 16.63 -14.12
CA THR A 608 28.88 15.20 -13.74
C THR A 608 27.57 14.48 -14.06
N ALA A 609 26.42 15.12 -13.84
CA ALA A 609 25.10 14.57 -14.13
C ALA A 609 24.04 15.66 -14.37
N VAL A 610 23.00 15.35 -15.15
CA VAL A 610 21.86 16.24 -15.40
C VAL A 610 20.56 15.46 -15.15
N ARG A 611 19.71 15.95 -14.24
CA ARG A 611 18.45 15.31 -13.82
C ARG A 611 17.25 16.23 -14.09
N LEU A 612 16.64 16.10 -15.27
CA LEU A 612 15.37 16.78 -15.59
C LEU A 612 14.24 16.21 -14.73
N LEU A 613 13.47 17.08 -14.08
CA LEU A 613 12.31 16.68 -13.30
C LEU A 613 11.08 16.55 -14.22
N ARG A 614 10.82 15.32 -14.68
CA ARG A 614 9.61 14.97 -15.41
C ARG A 614 8.47 14.65 -14.45
N ASP A 615 7.24 14.86 -14.90
CA ASP A 615 6.08 14.32 -14.21
C ASP A 615 6.02 12.79 -14.38
N LYS A 616 5.72 12.07 -13.29
CA LYS A 616 5.72 10.60 -13.25
C LYS A 616 4.56 9.97 -14.04
N PHE A 617 3.46 10.70 -14.21
CA PHE A 617 2.25 10.19 -14.87
C PHE A 617 2.18 10.59 -16.34
N THR A 618 2.59 11.81 -16.70
CA THR A 618 2.52 12.31 -18.09
C THR A 618 3.85 12.32 -18.86
N GLY A 619 4.98 12.03 -18.20
CA GLY A 619 6.32 12.00 -18.82
C GLY A 619 6.88 13.38 -19.25
N LYS A 620 6.06 14.43 -19.18
CA LYS A 620 6.38 15.81 -19.61
C LYS A 620 7.33 16.48 -18.62
N SER A 621 8.27 17.27 -19.13
CA SER A 621 9.23 18.05 -18.33
C SER A 621 8.50 19.10 -17.49
N ARG A 622 8.72 19.16 -16.18
CA ARG A 622 8.06 20.14 -15.29
C ARG A 622 8.69 21.54 -15.30
N GLY A 623 9.56 21.84 -16.27
CA GLY A 623 10.31 23.10 -16.32
C GLY A 623 11.41 23.24 -15.26
N LEU A 624 11.82 22.13 -14.63
CA LEU A 624 12.80 22.05 -13.54
C LEU A 624 13.88 21.01 -13.86
N ALA A 625 15.12 21.26 -13.43
CA ALA A 625 16.23 20.31 -13.50
C ALA A 625 17.20 20.49 -12.33
N TYR A 626 17.98 19.45 -12.05
CA TYR A 626 19.18 19.51 -11.21
C TYR A 626 20.40 19.21 -12.09
N VAL A 627 21.54 19.85 -11.81
CA VAL A 627 22.82 19.59 -12.48
C VAL A 627 23.89 19.44 -11.42
N ASP A 628 24.55 18.29 -11.38
CA ASP A 628 25.63 18.00 -10.43
C ASP A 628 26.97 18.37 -11.07
N PHE A 629 27.74 19.23 -10.41
CA PHE A 629 29.08 19.62 -10.83
C PHE A 629 30.16 18.86 -10.05
N SER A 630 31.36 18.75 -10.60
CA SER A 630 32.51 18.14 -9.93
C SER A 630 33.01 18.98 -8.75
N ASP A 631 33.06 20.30 -8.92
CA ASP A 631 33.71 21.24 -7.99
C ASP A 631 32.86 22.49 -7.74
N ASP A 632 33.04 23.10 -6.56
CA ASP A 632 32.23 24.25 -6.13
C ASP A 632 32.50 25.53 -6.96
N GLU A 633 33.65 25.61 -7.62
CA GLU A 633 34.00 26.69 -8.57
C GLU A 633 33.20 26.58 -9.88
N HIS A 634 32.98 25.35 -10.38
CA HIS A 634 32.10 25.09 -11.52
C HIS A 634 30.64 25.36 -11.17
N LEU A 635 30.22 25.07 -9.93
CA LEU A 635 28.90 25.46 -9.42
C LEU A 635 28.75 26.99 -9.31
N ALA A 636 29.77 27.72 -8.82
CA ALA A 636 29.74 29.17 -8.70
C ALA A 636 29.64 29.87 -10.07
N THR A 637 30.39 29.39 -11.07
CA THR A 637 30.32 29.90 -12.45
C THR A 637 29.00 29.54 -13.15
N ALA A 638 28.42 28.36 -12.87
CA ALA A 638 27.07 28.01 -13.33
C ALA A 638 26.00 28.93 -12.72
N ILE A 639 26.11 29.30 -11.44
CA ILE A 639 25.21 30.27 -10.78
C ILE A 639 25.39 31.69 -11.38
N ALA A 640 26.58 32.06 -11.83
CA ALA A 640 26.80 33.35 -12.52
C ALA A 640 26.05 33.47 -13.86
N LYS A 641 25.70 32.36 -14.53
CA LYS A 641 24.84 32.34 -15.74
C LYS A 641 23.34 32.55 -15.46
N ASN A 642 22.93 32.75 -14.21
CA ASN A 642 21.52 32.97 -13.84
C ASN A 642 20.89 34.15 -14.63
N LYS A 643 19.64 33.99 -15.07
CA LYS A 643 18.84 34.89 -15.92
C LYS A 643 19.24 34.98 -17.40
N GLN A 644 20.25 34.24 -17.87
CA GLN A 644 20.49 34.04 -19.32
C GLN A 644 19.31 33.31 -20.00
N LYS A 645 19.15 33.50 -21.31
CA LYS A 645 18.05 32.92 -22.09
C LYS A 645 18.43 31.57 -22.70
N LEU A 646 17.64 30.54 -22.44
CA LEU A 646 17.65 29.26 -23.17
C LEU A 646 16.26 29.03 -23.78
N LEU A 647 16.19 28.71 -25.08
CA LEU A 647 14.92 28.50 -25.82
C LEU A 647 13.87 29.59 -25.52
N GLY A 648 14.29 30.86 -25.63
CA GLY A 648 13.46 32.05 -25.40
C GLY A 648 13.18 32.42 -23.94
N ARG A 649 13.32 31.51 -22.98
CA ARG A 649 13.02 31.75 -21.54
C ARG A 649 14.28 32.05 -20.74
N LYS A 650 14.18 32.95 -19.76
CA LYS A 650 15.27 33.25 -18.81
C LYS A 650 15.35 32.15 -17.75
N LEU A 651 16.47 31.42 -17.67
CA LEU A 651 16.68 30.40 -16.65
C LEU A 651 16.88 31.04 -15.27
N SER A 652 16.44 30.35 -14.22
CA SER A 652 16.72 30.71 -12.83
C SER A 652 17.54 29.60 -12.17
N ILE A 653 18.81 29.91 -11.87
CA ILE A 653 19.83 28.96 -11.37
C ILE A 653 20.18 29.33 -9.92
N ALA A 654 20.19 28.35 -9.03
CA ALA A 654 20.56 28.50 -7.62
C ALA A 654 21.32 27.27 -7.10
N ARG A 655 22.03 27.38 -5.97
CA ARG A 655 22.57 26.22 -5.26
C ARG A 655 21.42 25.39 -4.68
N SER A 656 21.50 24.07 -4.81
CA SER A 656 20.53 23.15 -4.19
C SER A 656 20.82 23.05 -2.69
N ASP A 657 19.79 23.24 -1.85
CA ASP A 657 19.92 23.18 -0.39
C ASP A 657 18.78 22.32 0.22
N PRO A 658 19.01 21.01 0.42
CA PRO A 658 17.96 20.06 0.75
C PRO A 658 17.44 20.16 2.21
N LYS A 659 17.94 21.10 3.03
CA LYS A 659 17.65 21.15 4.48
C LYS A 659 16.62 22.20 4.92
N GLN A 660 15.98 22.93 4.00
CA GLN A 660 14.89 23.88 4.35
C GLN A 660 13.52 23.51 3.77
N SER A 661 12.87 22.52 4.38
CA SER A 661 11.44 22.23 4.16
C SER A 661 10.62 22.22 5.45
N HIS A 662 10.51 23.38 6.11
CA HIS A 662 9.29 23.83 6.85
C HIS A 662 9.58 25.11 7.67
N LYS A 663 9.03 26.25 7.24
CA LYS A 663 8.59 27.32 8.16
C LYS A 663 7.62 28.30 7.50
N ARG A 664 6.49 28.51 8.19
CA ARG A 664 5.50 29.59 8.05
C ARG A 664 4.61 29.63 6.80
N SER A 665 3.33 29.35 7.05
CA SER A 665 2.23 30.22 6.60
C SER A 665 1.25 30.47 7.76
N SER A 666 1.61 31.37 8.67
CA SER A 666 0.67 31.95 9.64
C SER A 666 0.88 33.45 9.74
N THR A 667 -0.21 34.20 9.61
CA THR A 667 -0.24 35.65 9.58
C THR A 667 -0.25 36.23 11.00
N GLY A 668 0.58 37.25 11.24
CA GLY A 668 0.63 37.99 12.50
C GLY A 668 1.33 39.32 12.30
N SER A 669 0.66 40.43 12.67
CA SER A 669 1.13 41.79 12.36
C SER A 669 2.11 42.33 13.40
N SER A 670 2.93 43.30 12.95
CA SER A 670 3.96 44.00 13.70
C SER A 670 3.46 44.79 14.93
N SER A 671 4.22 44.77 16.02
CA SER A 671 4.25 45.86 17.02
C SER A 671 5.61 45.94 17.75
N LYS A 672 5.89 47.08 18.38
CA LYS A 672 7.24 47.52 18.80
C LYS A 672 7.63 47.13 20.25
N GLY A 673 8.89 46.70 20.42
CA GLY A 673 9.93 47.56 21.04
C GLY A 673 10.22 47.46 22.56
N HIS A 674 11.52 47.61 22.89
CA HIS A 674 12.15 47.70 24.23
C HIS A 674 12.02 46.45 25.12
N GLY A 675 12.92 46.19 26.08
CA GLY A 675 14.21 46.83 26.39
C GLY A 675 14.69 46.50 27.82
N GLN A 676 16.01 46.43 28.05
CA GLN A 676 16.66 45.93 29.30
C GLN A 676 16.45 44.41 29.52
N GLY A 677 17.29 43.63 30.23
CA GLY A 677 18.37 43.93 31.17
C GLY A 677 17.95 43.45 32.56
N VAL A 678 18.56 42.41 33.17
CA VAL A 678 19.82 42.46 33.93
C VAL A 678 20.32 41.02 34.25
N ARG A 679 21.61 40.87 34.65
CA ARG A 679 22.28 39.61 35.08
C ARG A 679 22.03 39.35 36.60
N PHE A 680 22.21 38.19 37.26
CA PHE A 680 23.28 37.18 37.21
C PHE A 680 22.96 35.98 38.14
N ARG A 681 23.54 34.79 37.86
CA ARG A 681 24.04 33.70 38.77
C ARG A 681 23.16 33.04 39.87
N ASN A 682 23.39 31.71 39.99
CA ASN A 682 23.71 30.88 41.17
C ASN A 682 23.48 31.42 42.62
N ASP A 683 23.22 30.59 43.64
CA ASP A 683 23.71 29.20 43.79
C ASP A 683 22.87 28.27 44.70
N ARG A 684 23.16 26.95 44.61
CA ARG A 684 23.07 25.87 45.63
C ARG A 684 21.99 25.87 46.74
N ASN A 685 21.15 24.84 46.66
CA ASN A 685 21.09 23.70 47.61
C ASN A 685 20.96 23.95 49.13
N ARG A 686 19.80 23.58 49.72
CA ARG A 686 19.72 23.01 51.08
C ARG A 686 18.51 22.08 51.24
N SER A 687 18.71 20.93 51.89
CA SER A 687 17.69 19.96 52.30
C SER A 687 17.25 20.19 53.76
N VAL A 688 15.99 19.86 54.06
CA VAL A 688 15.42 19.59 55.41
C VAL A 688 14.34 18.51 55.25
N GLU A 689 14.07 17.76 56.32
CA GLU A 689 13.31 16.49 56.33
C GLU A 689 11.83 16.63 56.72
N VAL A 690 11.06 15.59 56.34
CA VAL A 690 9.98 14.89 57.07
C VAL A 690 9.04 15.68 58.01
N SER A 691 7.73 15.52 57.74
CA SER A 691 6.71 15.36 58.79
C SER A 691 5.54 14.50 58.27
N GLU A 692 5.18 13.44 58.99
CA GLU A 692 3.98 12.63 58.71
C GLU A 692 2.68 13.37 59.05
N GLY A 693 1.55 12.90 58.50
CA GLY A 693 0.24 13.55 58.70
C GLY A 693 -0.94 12.67 58.30
N THR A 694 -1.17 11.57 59.02
CA THR A 694 -2.38 10.74 58.92
C THR A 694 -3.62 11.49 59.41
N PHE A 695 -4.73 11.46 58.67
CA PHE A 695 -6.08 11.35 59.24
C PHE A 695 -7.12 10.83 58.22
N GLU A 696 -8.31 10.51 58.72
CA GLU A 696 -9.26 9.53 58.19
C GLU A 696 -10.22 10.00 57.06
N GLU A 697 -10.93 9.02 56.50
CA GLU A 697 -12.09 9.20 55.61
C GLU A 697 -13.19 10.10 56.21
N ARG A 698 -14.00 10.73 55.35
CA ARG A 698 -15.45 10.77 55.59
C ARG A 698 -16.28 10.74 54.31
N ARG A 699 -17.43 10.05 54.39
CA ARG A 699 -18.26 9.64 53.26
C ARG A 699 -19.02 10.82 52.61
N GLY A 700 -18.93 10.87 51.28
CA GLY A 700 -20.09 10.59 50.44
C GLY A 700 -20.91 11.76 49.90
N ASN A 701 -21.21 11.67 48.60
CA ASN A 701 -22.51 12.11 48.07
C ASN A 701 -22.91 11.25 46.86
N ASN A 702 -24.19 10.87 46.77
CA ASN A 702 -24.72 10.00 45.73
C ASN A 702 -25.19 10.82 44.51
N VAL A 703 -24.74 10.48 43.29
CA VAL A 703 -25.43 10.87 42.06
C VAL A 703 -25.55 9.65 41.14
N LYS A 704 -26.76 9.11 41.02
CA LYS A 704 -27.08 7.87 40.29
C LYS A 704 -27.74 8.20 38.94
N LEU A 705 -26.94 8.37 37.89
CA LEU A 705 -27.45 8.68 36.55
C LEU A 705 -27.85 7.42 35.76
N MET A 706 -29.14 7.08 35.82
CA MET A 706 -29.78 6.04 35.01
C MET A 706 -30.05 6.52 33.58
N GLY A 707 -29.06 6.41 32.68
CA GLY A 707 -29.26 6.59 31.23
C GLY A 707 -29.97 5.39 30.61
N LYS A 708 -31.20 5.56 30.09
CA LYS A 708 -32.00 4.46 29.53
C LYS A 708 -31.73 4.24 28.04
N ASN A 709 -31.73 2.98 27.62
CA ASN A 709 -31.69 2.58 26.21
C ASN A 709 -32.88 3.16 25.41
N THR A 710 -32.61 4.03 24.44
CA THR A 710 -33.55 4.34 23.35
C THR A 710 -32.81 4.58 22.03
N PHE A 711 -32.69 3.54 21.22
CA PHE A 711 -32.62 3.69 19.76
C PHE A 711 -33.62 2.72 19.12
N ALA A 712 -34.63 3.27 18.46
CA ALA A 712 -35.70 2.51 17.83
C ALA A 712 -35.29 2.08 16.42
N ALA A 713 -35.65 0.85 16.04
CA ALA A 713 -35.48 0.35 14.68
C ALA A 713 -36.67 0.72 13.77
N PRO A 714 -36.44 1.18 12.54
CA PRO A 714 -37.39 1.05 11.44
C PRO A 714 -37.50 -0.42 10.98
N ARG A 715 -38.68 -0.86 10.53
CA ARG A 715 -38.96 -2.25 10.10
C ARG A 715 -39.19 -2.37 8.59
N ALA A 716 -38.61 -3.43 8.00
CA ALA A 716 -38.98 -4.08 6.73
C ALA A 716 -38.85 -3.21 5.45
N VAL A 717 -38.84 -3.72 4.21
CA VAL A 717 -39.06 -5.07 3.61
C VAL A 717 -37.87 -5.29 2.62
N ALA A 718 -37.32 -6.47 2.27
CA ALA A 718 -37.89 -7.80 2.04
C ALA A 718 -36.96 -8.96 2.44
N LYS A 719 -37.41 -10.22 2.25
CA LYS A 719 -36.63 -11.46 2.42
C LYS A 719 -36.60 -12.27 1.13
N SER A 720 -35.49 -12.97 0.87
CA SER A 720 -35.44 -14.13 -0.02
C SER A 720 -34.76 -15.32 0.67
N HIS A 721 -35.61 -16.26 1.13
CA HIS A 721 -35.33 -17.64 1.56
C HIS A 721 -33.87 -18.13 1.68
N GLY A 722 -33.36 -18.15 2.91
CA GLY A 722 -32.39 -19.16 3.37
C GLY A 722 -33.09 -20.17 4.27
N ARG A 723 -32.84 -21.47 4.09
CA ARG A 723 -33.52 -22.57 4.82
C ARG A 723 -32.55 -23.19 5.84
N SER A 724 -32.86 -23.12 7.12
CA SER A 724 -32.03 -23.65 8.20
C SER A 724 -32.02 -25.18 8.24
N ILE A 725 -30.86 -25.78 8.48
CA ILE A 725 -30.68 -27.11 9.08
C ILE A 725 -29.57 -26.99 10.13
N LYS A 726 -29.65 -27.79 11.21
CA LYS A 726 -28.64 -27.87 12.27
C LYS A 726 -28.30 -29.36 12.47
N GLU A 727 -27.01 -29.64 12.67
CA GLU A 727 -26.44 -30.83 13.34
C GLU A 727 -26.96 -32.25 12.98
N ALA A 728 -26.12 -33.04 12.29
CA ALA A 728 -25.83 -34.41 12.71
C ALA A 728 -24.45 -34.91 12.21
N LYS A 729 -23.75 -35.53 13.16
CA LYS A 729 -22.45 -36.23 13.18
C LYS A 729 -21.99 -37.11 11.98
N MET A 730 -20.65 -37.20 11.93
CA MET A 730 -19.79 -38.39 11.80
C MET A 730 -19.24 -38.83 10.43
N ASP A 731 -17.94 -39.13 10.53
CA ASP A 731 -17.07 -40.08 9.84
C ASP A 731 -16.96 -40.03 8.31
N GLY A 732 -15.71 -39.97 7.84
CA GLY A 732 -15.37 -40.06 6.43
C GLY A 732 -14.59 -41.33 6.13
N GLU A 733 -14.78 -41.85 4.93
CA GLU A 733 -13.86 -42.80 4.30
C GLU A 733 -13.50 -42.30 2.90
N THR A 734 -12.28 -42.60 2.47
CA THR A 734 -11.72 -42.13 1.20
C THR A 734 -12.13 -43.04 0.05
N GLU A 735 -12.53 -42.51 -1.11
CA GLU A 735 -12.08 -43.11 -2.37
C GLU A 735 -12.01 -42.20 -3.61
N LYS A 736 -11.34 -42.77 -4.62
CA LYS A 736 -10.66 -42.23 -5.80
C LYS A 736 -11.45 -41.30 -6.74
N LEU A 737 -10.66 -40.52 -7.47
CA LEU A 737 -11.05 -39.73 -8.64
C LEU A 737 -11.58 -40.61 -9.80
N LYS A 738 -12.46 -40.02 -10.62
CA LYS A 738 -13.15 -40.66 -11.75
C LYS A 738 -12.36 -40.55 -13.07
N SER A 739 -12.64 -41.46 -14.01
CA SER A 739 -11.94 -41.54 -15.31
C SER A 739 -12.45 -40.53 -16.35
N ASN A 740 -11.59 -40.18 -17.32
CA ASN A 740 -11.87 -39.20 -18.37
C ASN A 740 -13.07 -39.53 -19.27
N ASP A 741 -13.48 -40.80 -19.38
CA ASP A 741 -14.66 -41.16 -20.17
C ASP A 741 -15.99 -40.88 -19.45
N GLU A 742 -16.02 -40.86 -18.10
CA GLU A 742 -17.22 -40.38 -17.38
C GLU A 742 -17.42 -38.86 -17.54
N PHE A 743 -16.34 -38.11 -17.75
CA PHE A 743 -16.41 -36.67 -18.06
C PHE A 743 -17.00 -36.38 -19.45
N ARG A 744 -16.96 -37.33 -20.40
CA ARG A 744 -17.51 -37.13 -21.75
C ARG A 744 -19.03 -37.18 -21.78
N ASP A 745 -19.64 -38.15 -21.09
CA ASP A 745 -21.10 -38.30 -21.07
C ASP A 745 -21.83 -37.17 -20.33
N MET A 746 -21.13 -36.47 -19.42
CA MET A 746 -21.69 -35.34 -18.68
C MET A 746 -21.83 -34.06 -19.52
N LEU A 747 -21.17 -33.98 -20.68
CA LEU A 747 -21.08 -32.78 -21.54
C LEU A 747 -22.11 -32.73 -22.69
N LEU A 748 -23.08 -33.66 -22.72
CA LEU A 748 -23.98 -33.89 -23.86
C LEU A 748 -25.49 -33.69 -23.60
N LYS A 749 -25.91 -33.12 -22.46
CA LYS A 749 -27.34 -32.90 -22.14
C LYS A 749 -27.71 -31.50 -21.64
N LYS A 750 -27.73 -30.57 -22.60
CA LYS A 750 -28.48 -29.29 -22.66
C LYS A 750 -28.15 -28.21 -21.63
#